data_AF-A0AAE1TRR2-F1
#
_entry.id   AF-A0AAE1TRR2-F1
#
_cell.length_a   1.000
_cell.length_b   1.000
_cell.length_c   1.000
_cell.angle_alpha   90.00
_cell.angle_beta   90.00
_cell.angle_gamma   90.00
#
_symmetry.space_group_name_H-M   'P 1'
#
loop_
_entity.id
_entity.type
_entity.pdbx_description
1 polymer ?
#
loop_
_entity_poly.entity_id
_entity_poly.type
_entity_poly.pdbx_seq_one_letter_code
_entity_poly.pdbx_strand_id
1 'polypeptide(L)'
;SLWSLVEGSEQMSHLTTACPPNLVEYWRCVNHTLKSVSEGRGWWGRPCCRLAVSPACQLTCLRPHQPPQLAPPCRPSHEVDFFACVRRTEAGAACCARTQSYKCRTSCEDLFAARTPTRPLRRRLGRDCHAHGHVARCAHALTHTTPAHRPERNLHCCTSSTSASCRSACRSGLTSGAPQQDILDKLEHACGPVNLASELWQCLLRQSEASGNNNMAQIGDGPELGVDAGRAGCCSRATSRACGELCWRAYSKAWGGRAWDALHASCLTRPAESNLAACLGEAEAPCRMGCSGITFCASFASSPTTLFRSCTSHADTAAREDLQLWQDSLRLTLPGLPATLPLLSVTHCLPEVWKAAVCALHLKPCHPTSLSSALCWQDCLHLLSRCVVESEGGLTAGQVCGELSPPPGNPCVSLAPFLDPPQQSKGGMSVSPPYHHHHHQSEPPWRTPTSPCRGAPCPPSHLCSVAPECPPGAPCRPYTCTPACVLGEASSVSIPRGAFLTLPPRGGDGSGCGRICVCGRGGVIGECRAAPCLQPAPCWLGTSNFQHDTELMVGCDICACHAGELTCLTHTCPASHLTPPTNPGLAAGLVSKGFPGFGVSENQESSSGGGVGVFSDKLTGLVVVEGLLPCGCVAQWLPVCANNGRTFPSECLARCAGLTEGEWREGECGGGGGGGERVCEGVRCGRGRECVPLPSTCLTLPSTPCPQHTCVAVDGECRGEGTVTACDSTGRQYSTLCNLVRAGATLAYLGPCNSRCSPTGVVCGRDGRTWASECQAHAHRVPVDYRGPCRGVGVGMGVDRCANVTCPKPSHQQSTCVGVVDEPGWCCGGVCGGGVRVAWSVRAVEVAAVALPAHHALTVHALLDAFAREVQVSECGVSGHITLHGHLLVLITPIPTPTPPLIAEACVVEAERLVGVVRARSPRLMATLPASTLILALPAHQNSAG
;
A
#
# COMPACT_ATOMS: atom_id res chain seq x y z
N SER A 1 -34.22 -18.39 11.77
CA SER A 1 -34.21 -17.89 13.17
C SER A 1 -34.23 -19.08 14.15
N LEU A 2 -33.06 -19.61 14.53
CA LEU A 2 -32.94 -20.65 15.58
C LEU A 2 -33.01 -20.04 16.99
N TRP A 3 -32.69 -18.76 17.14
CA TRP A 3 -32.71 -18.03 18.41
C TRP A 3 -34.13 -17.81 18.96
N SER A 4 -35.11 -17.57 18.09
CA SER A 4 -36.51 -17.35 18.49
C SER A 4 -37.21 -18.62 18.97
N LEU A 5 -36.71 -19.79 18.55
CA LEU A 5 -37.14 -21.12 19.01
C LEU A 5 -36.65 -21.48 20.42
N VAL A 6 -35.57 -20.85 20.89
CA VAL A 6 -34.92 -21.17 22.17
C VAL A 6 -35.47 -20.31 23.31
N GLU A 7 -36.13 -19.18 23.01
CA GLU A 7 -36.62 -18.21 24.00
C GLU A 7 -38.15 -18.10 24.11
N GLY A 8 -38.95 -18.75 23.25
CA GLY A 8 -40.42 -18.56 23.25
C GLY A 8 -41.24 -19.86 23.08
N SER A 9 -42.25 -20.04 23.93
CA SER A 9 -43.24 -21.12 23.84
C SER A 9 -44.22 -20.95 22.67
N GLU A 10 -44.44 -19.72 22.19
CA GLU A 10 -45.40 -19.40 21.11
C GLU A 10 -44.96 -19.85 19.71
N GLN A 11 -43.66 -19.98 19.43
CA GLN A 11 -43.21 -20.40 18.09
C GLN A 11 -43.26 -21.92 17.87
N MET A 12 -43.29 -22.72 18.94
CA MET A 12 -43.41 -24.18 18.83
C MET A 12 -44.79 -24.59 18.28
N SER A 13 -45.85 -23.84 18.61
CA SER A 13 -47.20 -24.03 18.06
C SER A 13 -47.33 -23.67 16.57
N HIS A 14 -46.46 -22.79 16.05
CA HIS A 14 -46.41 -22.46 14.63
C HIS A 14 -45.69 -23.53 13.79
N LEU A 15 -44.75 -24.27 14.39
CA LEU A 15 -44.04 -25.37 13.72
C LEU A 15 -44.88 -26.64 13.61
N THR A 16 -45.73 -26.93 14.60
CA THR A 16 -46.68 -28.04 14.55
C THR A 16 -47.84 -27.81 13.57
N THR A 17 -48.12 -26.55 13.21
CA THR A 17 -49.11 -26.19 12.18
C THR A 17 -48.52 -26.15 10.77
N ALA A 18 -47.23 -25.83 10.61
CA ALA A 18 -46.56 -25.77 9.32
C ALA A 18 -45.93 -27.11 8.86
N CYS A 19 -45.63 -28.04 9.77
CA CYS A 19 -45.03 -29.33 9.43
C CYS A 19 -45.89 -30.51 9.94
N PRO A 20 -46.30 -31.45 9.07
CA PRO A 20 -47.13 -32.58 9.47
C PRO A 20 -46.37 -33.59 10.38
N PRO A 21 -47.07 -34.29 11.29
CA PRO A 21 -46.45 -35.15 12.31
C PRO A 21 -45.81 -36.43 11.75
N ASN A 22 -46.07 -36.76 10.49
CA ASN A 22 -45.49 -37.92 9.79
C ASN A 22 -44.03 -37.73 9.36
N LEU A 23 -43.47 -36.52 9.46
CA LEU A 23 -42.05 -36.25 9.21
C LEU A 23 -41.18 -36.68 10.40
N VAL A 24 -41.08 -37.99 10.63
CA VAL A 24 -40.44 -38.58 11.82
C VAL A 24 -38.97 -38.18 11.94
N GLU A 25 -38.22 -38.11 10.83
CA GLU A 25 -36.81 -37.72 10.85
C GLU A 25 -36.60 -36.23 11.19
N TYR A 26 -37.49 -35.37 10.71
CA TYR A 26 -37.47 -33.94 11.02
C TYR A 26 -37.73 -33.71 12.52
N TRP A 27 -38.80 -34.29 13.07
CA TRP A 27 -39.12 -34.16 14.49
C TRP A 27 -38.08 -34.82 15.39
N ARG A 28 -37.42 -35.90 14.93
CA ARG A 28 -36.28 -36.51 15.63
C ARG A 28 -35.08 -35.56 15.66
N CYS A 29 -34.77 -34.88 14.56
CA CYS A 29 -33.71 -33.87 14.49
C CYS A 29 -34.01 -32.65 15.38
N VAL A 30 -35.25 -32.16 15.36
CA VAL A 30 -35.70 -31.03 16.20
C VAL A 30 -35.62 -31.39 17.68
N ASN A 31 -36.13 -32.55 18.09
CA ASN A 31 -36.04 -33.01 19.48
C ASN A 31 -34.59 -33.26 19.93
N HIS A 32 -33.74 -33.81 19.06
CA HIS A 32 -32.31 -33.97 19.36
C HIS A 32 -31.63 -32.60 19.53
N THR A 33 -31.95 -31.64 18.68
CA THR A 33 -31.40 -30.28 18.75
C THR A 33 -31.87 -29.55 20.00
N LEU A 34 -33.15 -29.67 20.37
CA LEU A 34 -33.71 -29.10 21.61
C LEU A 34 -33.10 -29.74 22.86
N LYS A 35 -32.84 -31.05 22.83
CA LYS A 35 -32.16 -31.76 23.92
C LYS A 35 -30.72 -31.26 24.08
N SER A 36 -29.93 -31.19 23.00
CA SER A 36 -28.56 -30.66 23.04
C SER A 36 -28.45 -29.17 23.42
N VAL A 37 -29.46 -28.37 23.10
CA VAL A 37 -29.52 -26.94 23.51
C VAL A 37 -29.94 -26.79 24.97
N SER A 38 -30.71 -27.75 25.50
CA SER A 38 -31.14 -27.74 26.91
C SER A 38 -30.03 -28.18 27.87
N GLU A 39 -29.10 -29.03 27.41
CA GLU A 39 -27.89 -29.46 28.13
C GLU A 39 -26.92 -28.29 28.39
N GLY A 40 -26.86 -27.28 27.50
CA GLY A 40 -25.99 -26.10 27.63
C GLY A 40 -26.49 -24.94 28.51
N ARG A 41 -27.64 -25.07 29.21
CA ARG A 41 -28.25 -23.96 29.98
C ARG A 41 -27.40 -23.46 31.16
N GLY A 42 -26.52 -24.28 31.71
CA GLY A 42 -25.68 -23.95 32.87
C GLY A 42 -24.38 -23.21 32.57
N TRP A 43 -24.07 -22.94 31.29
CA TRP A 43 -22.83 -22.30 30.90
C TRP A 43 -22.91 -20.77 30.92
N TRP A 44 -22.06 -20.14 31.74
CA TRP A 44 -22.02 -18.69 31.95
C TRP A 44 -21.65 -17.87 30.69
N GLY A 45 -21.02 -18.50 29.68
CA GLY A 45 -20.69 -17.84 28.41
C GLY A 45 -21.82 -17.85 27.37
N ARG A 46 -22.96 -18.50 27.66
CA ARG A 46 -24.10 -18.64 26.72
C ARG A 46 -24.67 -17.31 26.21
N PRO A 47 -24.80 -16.25 27.03
CA PRO A 47 -25.23 -14.93 26.54
C PRO A 47 -24.28 -14.35 25.48
N CYS A 48 -22.99 -14.73 25.52
CA CYS A 48 -21.99 -14.24 24.57
C CYS A 48 -22.13 -14.88 23.17
N CYS A 49 -22.84 -16.00 22.99
CA CYS A 49 -22.95 -16.66 21.68
C CYS A 49 -23.57 -15.82 20.57
N ARG A 50 -24.35 -14.79 20.93
CA ARG A 50 -24.91 -13.84 19.96
C ARG A 50 -23.82 -12.97 19.32
N LEU A 51 -22.67 -12.85 19.98
CA LEU A 51 -21.51 -12.09 19.52
C LEU A 51 -20.54 -12.92 18.68
N ALA A 52 -20.81 -14.22 18.51
CA ALA A 52 -20.01 -15.09 17.64
C ALA A 52 -20.37 -14.82 16.16
N VAL A 53 -19.36 -14.48 15.37
CA VAL A 53 -19.38 -14.12 13.94
C VAL A 53 -19.55 -15.34 13.04
N SER A 54 -18.98 -16.50 13.40
CA SER A 54 -19.06 -17.72 12.61
C SER A 54 -20.26 -18.60 13.01
N PRO A 55 -21.04 -19.14 12.05
CA PRO A 55 -22.21 -19.96 12.33
C PRO A 55 -21.85 -21.27 13.06
N ALA A 56 -20.69 -21.84 12.72
CA ALA A 56 -20.15 -23.03 13.38
C ALA A 56 -19.81 -22.73 14.85
N CYS A 57 -19.16 -21.60 15.14
CA CYS A 57 -18.90 -21.19 16.52
C CYS A 57 -20.18 -20.87 17.27
N GLN A 58 -21.14 -20.17 16.66
CA GLN A 58 -22.41 -19.84 17.30
C GLN A 58 -23.20 -21.10 17.70
N LEU A 59 -23.22 -22.13 16.85
CA LEU A 59 -23.87 -23.42 17.16
C LEU A 59 -23.11 -24.22 18.21
N THR A 60 -21.78 -24.27 18.14
CA THR A 60 -20.96 -24.95 19.17
C THR A 60 -21.02 -24.22 20.50
N CYS A 61 -21.13 -22.89 20.49
CA CYS A 61 -21.33 -22.03 21.64
C CYS A 61 -22.69 -22.24 22.30
N LEU A 62 -23.72 -22.68 21.60
CA LEU A 62 -25.01 -22.96 22.24
C LEU A 62 -25.07 -24.30 22.98
N ARG A 63 -24.06 -25.17 22.79
CA ARG A 63 -23.96 -26.54 23.31
C ARG A 63 -22.82 -26.83 24.33
N PRO A 64 -21.97 -25.91 24.82
CA PRO A 64 -20.73 -26.27 25.48
C PRO A 64 -20.89 -26.41 26.99
N HIS A 65 -20.08 -27.29 27.56
CA HIS A 65 -19.89 -27.42 29.00
C HIS A 65 -18.57 -26.78 29.49
N GLN A 66 -17.58 -26.50 28.61
CA GLN A 66 -16.26 -25.95 28.99
C GLN A 66 -15.53 -25.17 27.85
N PRO A 67 -14.59 -24.24 28.17
CA PRO A 67 -13.82 -23.43 27.19
C PRO A 67 -13.00 -24.18 26.12
N PRO A 68 -12.28 -25.30 26.41
CA PRO A 68 -11.43 -25.97 25.42
C PRO A 68 -12.21 -26.61 24.26
N GLN A 69 -13.52 -26.85 24.43
CA GLN A 69 -14.39 -27.40 23.38
C GLN A 69 -14.87 -26.34 22.38
N LEU A 70 -14.67 -25.04 22.68
CA LEU A 70 -14.95 -23.94 21.75
C LEU A 70 -13.80 -23.76 20.73
N ALA A 71 -12.59 -24.20 21.05
CA ALA A 71 -11.40 -23.95 20.24
C ALA A 71 -11.36 -24.57 18.82
N PRO A 72 -11.95 -25.76 18.54
CA PRO A 72 -11.91 -26.31 17.19
C PRO A 72 -12.74 -25.50 16.15
N PRO A 73 -13.97 -25.02 16.45
CA PRO A 73 -14.75 -24.19 15.54
C PRO A 73 -14.75 -22.67 15.84
N CYS A 74 -14.36 -22.21 17.03
CA CYS A 74 -14.26 -20.79 17.39
C CYS A 74 -12.79 -20.32 17.43
N ARG A 75 -12.40 -19.41 16.53
CA ARG A 75 -11.03 -18.84 16.52
C ARG A 75 -10.95 -17.50 17.29
N PRO A 76 -10.05 -17.36 18.28
CA PRO A 76 -9.92 -16.13 19.08
C PRO A 76 -9.63 -14.84 18.31
N SER A 77 -8.95 -14.94 17.16
CA SER A 77 -8.62 -13.79 16.30
C SER A 77 -9.79 -13.30 15.46
N HIS A 78 -10.77 -14.15 15.16
CA HIS A 78 -11.94 -13.81 14.34
C HIS A 78 -13.15 -13.44 15.19
N GLU A 79 -13.16 -13.92 16.44
CA GLU A 79 -14.28 -13.85 17.37
C GLU A 79 -13.94 -12.92 18.56
N VAL A 80 -13.36 -11.75 18.27
CA VAL A 80 -12.74 -10.86 19.27
C VAL A 80 -13.73 -10.42 20.32
N ASP A 81 -14.91 -9.93 19.91
CA ASP A 81 -15.98 -9.50 20.81
C ASP A 81 -16.60 -10.66 21.59
N PHE A 82 -16.73 -11.83 20.94
CA PHE A 82 -17.18 -13.07 21.59
C PHE A 82 -16.22 -13.50 22.71
N PHE A 83 -14.93 -13.64 22.43
CA PHE A 83 -13.94 -14.05 23.44
C PHE A 83 -13.65 -12.96 24.47
N ALA A 84 -13.86 -11.68 24.15
CA ALA A 84 -13.85 -10.60 25.14
C ALA A 84 -15.05 -10.70 26.10
N CYS A 85 -16.25 -11.00 25.58
CA CYS A 85 -17.43 -11.26 26.39
C CYS A 85 -17.26 -12.51 27.25
N VAL A 86 -16.77 -13.62 26.69
CA VAL A 86 -16.52 -14.88 27.42
C VAL A 86 -15.51 -14.64 28.56
N ARG A 87 -14.37 -14.00 28.30
CA ARG A 87 -13.40 -13.70 29.37
C ARG A 87 -13.97 -12.81 30.49
N ARG A 88 -14.86 -11.88 30.13
CA ARG A 88 -15.55 -11.01 31.09
C ARG A 88 -16.59 -11.77 31.92
N THR A 89 -17.41 -12.61 31.29
CA THR A 89 -18.42 -13.41 31.99
C THR A 89 -17.79 -14.53 32.81
N GLU A 90 -16.60 -15.01 32.45
CA GLU A 90 -15.79 -15.95 33.24
C GLU A 90 -15.32 -15.31 34.54
N ALA A 91 -14.66 -14.15 34.43
CA ALA A 91 -14.21 -13.37 35.58
C ALA A 91 -15.40 -12.94 36.45
N GLY A 92 -16.52 -12.57 35.82
CA GLY A 92 -17.78 -12.27 36.48
C GLY A 92 -18.38 -13.47 37.21
N ALA A 93 -18.46 -14.64 36.59
CA ALA A 93 -18.98 -15.86 37.20
C ALA A 93 -18.12 -16.30 38.40
N ALA A 94 -16.79 -16.23 38.30
CA ALA A 94 -15.89 -16.49 39.42
C ALA A 94 -16.05 -15.48 40.57
N CYS A 95 -16.44 -14.24 40.26
CA CYS A 95 -16.71 -13.18 41.21
C CYS A 95 -18.08 -13.35 41.90
N CYS A 96 -19.14 -13.63 41.11
CA CYS A 96 -20.52 -13.74 41.57
C CYS A 96 -20.82 -15.09 42.25
N ALA A 97 -20.04 -16.15 41.98
CA ALA A 97 -20.17 -17.44 42.67
C ALA A 97 -19.78 -17.39 44.16
N ARG A 98 -19.05 -16.34 44.59
CA ARG A 98 -18.54 -16.19 45.97
C ARG A 98 -19.56 -15.63 46.97
N THR A 99 -20.80 -15.40 46.57
CA THR A 99 -21.91 -14.98 47.46
C THR A 99 -22.95 -16.08 47.58
N GLN A 100 -23.53 -16.27 48.77
CA GLN A 100 -24.64 -17.20 49.00
C GLN A 100 -26.02 -16.53 48.83
N SER A 101 -26.05 -15.19 48.70
CA SER A 101 -27.29 -14.42 48.51
C SER A 101 -27.73 -14.46 47.05
N TYR A 102 -28.93 -15.00 46.82
CA TYR A 102 -29.53 -15.08 45.48
C TYR A 102 -29.70 -13.70 44.83
N LYS A 103 -30.16 -12.68 45.58
CA LYS A 103 -30.38 -11.30 45.06
C LYS A 103 -29.06 -10.58 44.69
N CYS A 104 -28.00 -10.83 45.47
CA CYS A 104 -26.68 -10.29 45.18
C CYS A 104 -26.05 -11.01 43.98
N ARG A 105 -26.23 -12.34 43.88
CA ARG A 105 -25.72 -13.15 42.77
C ARG A 105 -26.35 -12.73 41.45
N THR A 106 -27.68 -12.61 41.38
CA THR A 106 -28.38 -12.19 40.15
C THR A 106 -27.99 -10.78 39.74
N SER A 107 -27.94 -9.83 40.67
CA SER A 107 -27.51 -8.45 40.38
C SER A 107 -26.05 -8.36 39.91
N CYS A 108 -25.19 -9.27 40.37
CA CYS A 108 -23.80 -9.39 39.94
C CYS A 108 -23.71 -10.01 38.53
N GLU A 109 -24.47 -11.06 38.25
CA GLU A 109 -24.53 -11.70 36.93
C GLU A 109 -25.07 -10.74 35.87
N ASP A 110 -26.12 -9.98 36.18
CA ASP A 110 -26.71 -8.95 35.30
C ASP A 110 -25.69 -7.84 34.94
N LEU A 111 -24.81 -7.48 35.87
CA LEU A 111 -23.76 -6.48 35.63
C LEU A 111 -22.74 -6.96 34.59
N PHE A 112 -22.36 -8.23 34.65
CA PHE A 112 -21.38 -8.83 33.73
C PHE A 112 -22.00 -9.33 32.42
N ALA A 113 -23.32 -9.53 32.38
CA ALA A 113 -24.08 -9.81 31.16
C ALA A 113 -24.22 -8.58 30.25
N ALA A 114 -24.10 -7.36 30.79
CA ALA A 114 -24.17 -6.13 30.01
C ALA A 114 -22.88 -5.82 29.24
N ARG A 115 -23.01 -5.35 27.98
CA ARG A 115 -21.87 -4.93 27.13
C ARG A 115 -21.07 -3.78 27.76
N THR A 116 -21.74 -2.87 28.47
CA THR A 116 -21.13 -1.86 29.33
C THR A 116 -21.94 -1.71 30.63
N PRO A 117 -21.31 -1.75 31.82
CA PRO A 117 -22.02 -1.66 33.09
C PRO A 117 -22.59 -0.25 33.33
N THR A 118 -23.89 -0.08 33.11
CA THR A 118 -24.58 1.21 33.29
C THR A 118 -24.68 1.60 34.77
N ARG A 119 -24.79 2.92 35.04
CA ARG A 119 -24.90 3.49 36.41
C ARG A 119 -26.05 2.86 37.25
N PRO A 120 -27.24 2.55 36.68
CA PRO A 120 -28.30 1.86 37.40
C PRO A 120 -27.93 0.44 37.84
N LEU A 121 -27.21 -0.31 37.00
CA LEU A 121 -26.74 -1.67 37.29
C LEU A 121 -25.69 -1.68 38.41
N ARG A 122 -24.73 -0.73 38.38
CA ARG A 122 -23.72 -0.57 39.45
C ARG A 122 -24.34 -0.18 40.80
N ARG A 123 -25.36 0.70 40.80
CA ARG A 123 -26.10 1.09 42.01
C ARG A 123 -26.95 -0.05 42.57
N ARG A 124 -27.57 -0.85 41.70
CA ARG A 124 -28.33 -2.05 42.09
C ARG A 124 -27.42 -3.09 42.75
N LEU A 125 -26.24 -3.34 42.18
CA LEU A 125 -25.23 -4.20 42.80
C LEU A 125 -24.80 -3.68 44.19
N GLY A 126 -24.50 -2.39 44.31
CA GLY A 126 -24.11 -1.80 45.60
C GLY A 126 -25.19 -1.91 46.68
N ARG A 127 -26.46 -1.84 46.29
CA ARG A 127 -27.62 -2.02 47.19
C ARG A 127 -27.81 -3.49 47.59
N ASP A 128 -27.81 -4.38 46.61
CA ASP A 128 -28.19 -5.79 46.79
C ASP A 128 -27.02 -6.64 47.34
N CYS A 129 -25.78 -6.18 47.18
CA CYS A 129 -24.56 -6.81 47.71
C CYS A 129 -23.91 -6.04 48.88
N HIS A 130 -24.63 -5.12 49.54
CA HIS A 130 -24.11 -4.32 50.66
C HIS A 130 -23.54 -5.20 51.81
N ALA A 131 -24.17 -6.35 52.10
CA ALA A 131 -23.72 -7.30 53.11
C ALA A 131 -22.54 -8.20 52.65
N HIS A 132 -22.16 -8.15 51.37
CA HIS A 132 -21.13 -8.98 50.75
C HIS A 132 -20.09 -8.10 50.03
N GLY A 133 -19.39 -7.27 50.81
CA GLY A 133 -18.43 -6.29 50.32
C GLY A 133 -17.23 -6.85 49.53
N HIS A 134 -16.97 -8.17 49.59
CA HIS A 134 -15.97 -8.83 48.74
C HIS A 134 -16.43 -8.98 47.29
N VAL A 135 -17.72 -9.27 47.05
CA VAL A 135 -18.28 -9.36 45.69
C VAL A 135 -18.41 -7.97 45.09
N ALA A 136 -18.85 -6.97 45.87
CA ALA A 136 -18.93 -5.59 45.42
C ALA A 136 -17.54 -5.02 45.03
N ARG A 137 -16.50 -5.28 45.83
CA ARG A 137 -15.12 -4.86 45.52
C ARG A 137 -14.53 -5.59 44.31
N CYS A 138 -14.77 -6.89 44.21
CA CYS A 138 -14.34 -7.70 43.08
C CYS A 138 -15.00 -7.23 41.76
N ALA A 139 -16.32 -6.98 41.78
CA ALA A 139 -17.05 -6.46 40.64
C ALA A 139 -16.56 -5.05 40.25
N HIS A 140 -16.29 -4.19 41.23
CA HIS A 140 -15.73 -2.85 41.00
C HIS A 140 -14.31 -2.91 40.39
N ALA A 141 -13.43 -3.79 40.87
CA ALA A 141 -12.07 -3.93 40.34
C ALA A 141 -12.05 -4.42 38.88
N LEU A 142 -12.99 -5.28 38.50
CA LEU A 142 -13.10 -5.85 37.14
C LEU A 142 -13.87 -4.94 36.16
N THR A 143 -14.50 -3.87 36.64
CA THR A 143 -15.35 -2.98 35.82
C THR A 143 -14.83 -1.54 35.68
N HIS A 144 -13.73 -1.17 36.34
CA HIS A 144 -13.19 0.19 36.27
C HIS A 144 -12.13 0.39 35.17
N THR A 145 -12.41 1.40 34.33
CA THR A 145 -11.46 2.17 33.53
C THR A 145 -10.58 3.05 34.44
N THR A 146 -9.37 3.37 33.96
CA THR A 146 -8.23 4.02 34.63
C THR A 146 -8.61 5.18 35.60
N PRO A 147 -8.03 5.26 36.81
CA PRO A 147 -8.20 6.41 37.72
C PRO A 147 -7.77 7.74 37.10
N ALA A 148 -8.44 8.85 37.45
CA ALA A 148 -8.04 10.19 37.02
C ALA A 148 -6.70 10.58 37.67
N HIS A 149 -5.68 10.89 36.87
CA HIS A 149 -4.37 11.27 37.37
C HIS A 149 -4.41 12.70 37.97
N ARG A 150 -4.27 12.83 39.30
CA ARG A 150 -4.14 14.09 40.09
C ARG A 150 -5.20 15.20 39.80
N PRO A 151 -6.49 14.95 40.07
CA PRO A 151 -7.57 15.94 39.89
C PRO A 151 -7.44 17.20 40.76
N GLU A 152 -6.68 17.12 41.86
CA GLU A 152 -6.46 18.20 42.83
C GLU A 152 -5.78 19.45 42.22
N ARG A 153 -4.99 19.28 41.16
CA ARG A 153 -4.27 20.39 40.50
C ARG A 153 -5.21 21.44 39.89
N ASN A 154 -6.44 21.04 39.59
CA ASN A 154 -7.45 21.89 38.94
C ASN A 154 -8.39 22.59 39.92
N LEU A 155 -8.10 22.54 41.24
CA LEU A 155 -8.89 23.21 42.27
C LEU A 155 -9.05 24.71 42.04
N HIS A 156 -8.06 25.35 41.42
CA HIS A 156 -8.08 26.76 41.05
C HIS A 156 -9.16 27.07 40.00
N CYS A 157 -9.47 26.14 39.09
CA CYS A 157 -10.52 26.35 38.09
C CYS A 157 -11.91 26.47 38.72
N CYS A 158 -12.13 25.81 39.87
CA CYS A 158 -13.40 25.90 40.57
C CYS A 158 -13.76 27.32 41.01
N THR A 159 -12.82 28.27 41.07
CA THR A 159 -13.14 29.66 41.42
C THR A 159 -13.74 30.47 40.27
N SER A 160 -13.62 29.99 39.03
CA SER A 160 -14.11 30.68 37.83
C SER A 160 -15.63 30.62 37.64
N SER A 161 -16.33 29.86 38.49
CA SER A 161 -17.80 29.79 38.49
C SER A 161 -18.43 30.84 39.40
N THR A 162 -19.44 31.54 38.90
CA THR A 162 -20.23 32.52 39.67
C THR A 162 -21.18 31.87 40.67
N SER A 163 -21.53 30.58 40.51
CA SER A 163 -22.45 29.85 41.38
C SER A 163 -21.76 29.25 42.61
N ALA A 164 -22.18 29.64 43.81
CA ALA A 164 -21.62 29.13 45.07
C ALA A 164 -21.79 27.60 45.25
N SER A 165 -22.91 27.04 44.76
CA SER A 165 -23.18 25.59 44.78
C SER A 165 -22.27 24.83 43.81
N CYS A 166 -22.02 25.38 42.62
CA CYS A 166 -21.09 24.80 41.66
C CYS A 166 -19.64 24.85 42.17
N ARG A 167 -19.21 25.96 42.80
CA ARG A 167 -17.86 26.09 43.36
C ARG A 167 -17.57 25.05 44.44
N SER A 168 -18.52 24.78 45.33
CA SER A 168 -18.36 23.80 46.40
C SER A 168 -18.40 22.36 45.87
N ALA A 169 -19.31 22.05 44.93
CA ALA A 169 -19.38 20.76 44.27
C ALA A 169 -18.12 20.45 43.44
N CYS A 170 -17.57 21.45 42.76
CA CYS A 170 -16.33 21.34 42.00
C CYS A 170 -15.13 21.03 42.90
N ARG A 171 -14.96 21.79 43.99
CA ARG A 171 -13.87 21.54 44.95
C ARG A 171 -13.97 20.16 45.57
N SER A 172 -15.16 19.79 46.03
CA SER A 172 -15.43 18.48 46.62
C SER A 172 -15.20 17.34 45.61
N GLY A 173 -15.61 17.52 44.35
CA GLY A 173 -15.40 16.54 43.28
C GLY A 173 -13.92 16.29 43.02
N LEU A 174 -13.13 17.35 42.86
CA LEU A 174 -11.70 17.25 42.55
C LEU A 174 -10.83 16.72 43.71
N THR A 175 -11.28 16.86 44.96
CA THR A 175 -10.59 16.29 46.14
C THR A 175 -11.08 14.89 46.52
N SER A 176 -12.16 14.39 45.90
CA SER A 176 -12.83 13.16 46.37
C SER A 176 -12.11 11.85 46.01
N GLY A 177 -11.01 11.88 45.25
CA GLY A 177 -10.31 10.70 44.77
C GLY A 177 -11.17 9.77 43.90
N ALA A 178 -12.35 10.24 43.47
CA ALA A 178 -13.33 9.49 42.72
C ALA A 178 -12.89 9.30 41.24
N PRO A 179 -13.36 8.25 40.54
CA PRO A 179 -13.08 8.06 39.13
C PRO A 179 -13.60 9.24 38.29
N GLN A 180 -12.93 9.53 37.16
CA GLN A 180 -13.18 10.73 36.35
C GLN A 180 -14.65 10.95 35.98
N GLN A 181 -15.38 9.86 35.70
CA GLN A 181 -16.80 9.91 35.36
C GLN A 181 -17.69 10.33 36.54
N ASP A 182 -17.36 9.96 37.78
CA ASP A 182 -18.13 10.36 38.95
C ASP A 182 -17.87 11.84 39.32
N ILE A 183 -16.67 12.35 39.01
CA ILE A 183 -16.33 13.77 39.16
C ILE A 183 -17.13 14.60 38.15
N LEU A 184 -17.16 14.17 36.88
CA LEU A 184 -17.90 14.84 35.82
C LEU A 184 -19.41 14.84 36.07
N ASP A 185 -19.98 13.71 36.51
CA ASP A 185 -21.40 13.61 36.86
C ASP A 185 -21.81 14.56 38.00
N LYS A 186 -20.94 14.72 39.01
CA LYS A 186 -21.18 15.65 40.13
C LYS A 186 -21.09 17.11 39.69
N LEU A 187 -20.12 17.42 38.82
CA LEU A 187 -19.95 18.75 38.25
C LEU A 187 -21.12 19.10 37.33
N GLU A 188 -21.55 18.20 36.47
CA GLU A 188 -22.67 18.41 35.55
C GLU A 188 -23.98 18.67 36.29
N HIS A 189 -24.21 17.98 37.41
CA HIS A 189 -25.39 18.21 38.25
C HIS A 189 -25.41 19.58 38.96
N ALA A 190 -24.25 20.08 39.38
CA ALA A 190 -24.16 21.31 40.17
C ALA A 190 -23.82 22.56 39.33
N CYS A 191 -23.16 22.37 38.19
CA CYS A 191 -22.64 23.42 37.32
C CYS A 191 -23.32 23.45 35.94
N GLY A 192 -24.20 22.48 35.64
CA GLY A 192 -24.82 22.28 34.33
C GLY A 192 -23.94 21.47 33.36
N PRO A 193 -24.49 21.06 32.21
CA PRO A 193 -23.77 20.30 31.19
C PRO A 193 -22.52 21.02 30.71
N VAL A 194 -21.56 20.25 30.20
CA VAL A 194 -20.27 20.77 29.73
C VAL A 194 -20.52 21.84 28.66
N ASN A 195 -20.16 23.08 28.99
CA ASN A 195 -20.38 24.23 28.13
C ASN A 195 -19.05 24.94 27.86
N LEU A 196 -18.60 24.92 26.60
CA LEU A 196 -17.34 25.52 26.16
C LEU A 196 -17.33 27.05 26.23
N ALA A 197 -18.48 27.71 26.45
CA ALA A 197 -18.58 29.14 26.73
C ALA A 197 -18.35 29.50 28.20
N SER A 198 -18.25 28.51 29.10
CA SER A 198 -18.03 28.76 30.54
C SER A 198 -16.54 28.79 30.89
N GLU A 199 -16.13 29.84 31.61
CA GLU A 199 -14.75 30.02 32.10
C GLU A 199 -14.29 28.86 33.01
N LEU A 200 -15.22 28.25 33.76
CA LEU A 200 -14.97 27.06 34.57
C LEU A 200 -14.55 25.86 33.69
N TRP A 201 -15.36 25.56 32.66
CA TRP A 201 -15.13 24.40 31.80
C TRP A 201 -13.91 24.60 30.89
N GLN A 202 -13.68 25.82 30.40
CA GLN A 202 -12.47 26.15 29.65
C GLN A 202 -11.19 25.95 30.46
N CYS A 203 -11.20 26.35 31.74
CA CYS A 203 -10.06 26.15 32.64
C CYS A 203 -9.81 24.64 32.91
N LEU A 204 -10.86 23.88 33.22
CA LEU A 204 -10.76 22.43 33.48
C LEU A 204 -10.26 21.65 32.25
N LEU A 205 -10.62 22.07 31.03
CA LEU A 205 -10.27 21.40 29.78
C LEU A 205 -8.88 21.79 29.25
N ARG A 206 -8.34 22.97 29.59
CA ARG A 206 -7.03 23.43 29.11
C ARG A 206 -5.83 22.76 29.80
N GLN A 207 -5.95 22.36 31.06
CA GLN A 207 -4.82 21.83 31.85
C GLN A 207 -4.55 20.33 31.66
N SER A 208 -5.46 19.57 31.03
CA SER A 208 -5.15 18.18 30.62
C SER A 208 -4.05 18.11 29.54
N GLU A 209 -3.69 19.25 28.93
CA GLU A 209 -2.58 19.36 27.96
C GLU A 209 -1.28 19.92 28.58
N ALA A 210 -1.29 20.41 29.83
CA ALA A 210 -0.15 21.13 30.43
C ALA A 210 0.53 20.42 31.63
N SER A 211 0.13 19.18 31.93
CA SER A 211 0.69 18.40 33.06
C SER A 211 1.26 17.05 32.62
N GLY A 212 2.01 17.03 31.51
CA GLY A 212 3.15 16.13 31.38
C GLY A 212 4.27 16.67 32.27
N ASN A 213 4.51 16.04 33.42
CA ASN A 213 5.63 16.39 34.28
C ASN A 213 6.95 16.20 33.50
N ASN A 214 7.76 17.26 33.45
CA ASN A 214 9.14 17.31 32.96
C ASN A 214 10.14 16.42 33.74
N ASN A 215 9.69 15.42 34.50
CA ASN A 215 10.53 14.51 35.26
C ASN A 215 10.28 13.02 34.91
N MET A 216 9.92 12.75 33.66
CA MET A 216 10.08 11.43 33.01
C MET A 216 10.76 11.61 31.64
N ALA A 217 11.68 12.56 31.53
CA ALA A 217 12.49 12.79 30.33
C ALA A 217 13.80 11.97 30.33
N GLN A 218 13.96 11.02 31.24
CA GLN A 218 15.05 10.05 31.22
C GLN A 218 14.53 8.71 31.68
N ILE A 219 13.93 7.95 30.76
CA ILE A 219 14.02 6.48 30.61
C ILE A 219 13.21 6.18 29.33
N GLY A 220 13.92 5.98 28.22
CA GLY A 220 13.38 5.44 26.96
C GLY A 220 13.40 6.40 25.77
N ASP A 221 14.53 6.44 25.04
CA ASP A 221 14.66 6.97 23.67
C ASP A 221 13.86 6.07 22.68
N GLY A 222 12.53 6.09 22.78
CA GLY A 222 11.63 5.44 21.84
C GLY A 222 11.05 6.45 20.84
N PRO A 223 10.90 6.10 19.54
CA PRO A 223 10.12 6.92 18.62
C PRO A 223 8.65 6.90 19.06
N GLU A 224 8.07 8.07 19.39
CA GLU A 224 6.61 8.21 19.48
C GLU A 224 6.03 8.08 18.07
N LEU A 225 5.74 6.85 17.68
CA LEU A 225 4.87 6.57 16.55
C LEU A 225 3.48 7.01 16.99
N GLY A 226 2.87 7.96 16.25
CA GLY A 226 1.47 8.33 16.47
C GLY A 226 0.53 7.11 16.33
N VAL A 227 -0.78 7.35 16.47
CA VAL A 227 -1.80 6.28 16.41
C VAL A 227 -1.72 5.49 15.11
N ASP A 228 -1.52 6.19 13.99
CA ASP A 228 -1.31 5.59 12.68
C ASP A 228 -0.27 6.39 11.88
N ALA A 229 1.01 6.05 12.06
CA ALA A 229 2.11 6.69 11.34
C ALA A 229 2.07 6.42 9.82
N GLY A 230 1.46 5.30 9.41
CA GLY A 230 1.24 4.97 8.00
C GLY A 230 0.33 5.99 7.31
N ARG A 231 -0.85 6.25 7.87
CA ARG A 231 -1.78 7.26 7.35
C ARG A 231 -1.29 8.69 7.59
N ALA A 232 -0.60 8.94 8.71
CA ALA A 232 -0.01 10.25 8.98
C ALA A 232 1.04 10.66 7.92
N GLY A 233 1.77 9.69 7.35
CA GLY A 233 2.70 9.92 6.23
C GLY A 233 2.03 10.50 4.98
N CYS A 234 0.74 10.18 4.76
CA CYS A 234 -0.03 10.68 3.62
C CYS A 234 -0.41 12.16 3.73
N CYS A 235 -0.36 12.77 4.93
CA CYS A 235 -0.86 14.14 5.13
C CYS A 235 -0.05 15.19 4.37
N SER A 236 1.19 14.89 4.00
CA SER A 236 2.02 15.73 3.12
C SER A 236 1.50 15.81 1.68
N ARG A 237 0.59 14.91 1.27
CA ARG A 237 -0.02 14.88 -0.07
C ARG A 237 -1.24 15.78 -0.22
N ALA A 238 -1.65 16.43 0.87
CA ALA A 238 -2.75 17.38 0.81
C ALA A 238 -2.38 18.54 -0.12
N THR A 239 -3.25 18.84 -1.07
CA THR A 239 -3.12 20.01 -1.94
C THR A 239 -3.28 21.30 -1.12
N SER A 240 -4.20 21.29 -0.16
CA SER A 240 -4.41 22.37 0.80
C SER A 240 -3.67 22.13 2.11
N ARG A 241 -2.94 23.16 2.56
CA ARG A 241 -2.30 23.17 3.89
C ARG A 241 -3.30 22.92 5.03
N ALA A 242 -4.54 23.41 4.91
CA ALA A 242 -5.56 23.18 5.92
C ALA A 242 -5.95 21.70 6.04
N CYS A 243 -6.06 21.00 4.90
CA CYS A 243 -6.35 19.57 4.86
C CYS A 243 -5.17 18.72 5.35
N GLY A 244 -3.93 19.13 5.05
CA GLY A 244 -2.73 18.50 5.58
C GLY A 244 -2.64 18.57 7.11
N GLU A 245 -2.96 19.72 7.70
CA GLU A 245 -2.99 19.91 9.16
C GLU A 245 -4.12 19.11 9.84
N LEU A 246 -5.32 19.09 9.25
CA LEU A 246 -6.44 18.28 9.76
C LEU A 246 -6.11 16.79 9.70
N CYS A 247 -5.52 16.34 8.59
CA CYS A 247 -5.03 14.97 8.42
C CYS A 247 -4.00 14.64 9.49
N TRP A 248 -2.99 15.50 9.67
CA TRP A 248 -1.93 15.26 10.63
C TRP A 248 -2.50 15.10 12.04
N ARG A 249 -3.43 15.96 12.45
CA ARG A 249 -4.08 15.88 13.77
C ARG A 249 -4.93 14.63 13.94
N ALA A 250 -5.58 14.14 12.88
CA ALA A 250 -6.42 12.95 12.92
C ALA A 250 -5.60 11.67 13.20
N TYR A 251 -4.37 11.58 12.69
CA TYR A 251 -3.56 10.36 12.78
C TYR A 251 -2.37 10.41 13.75
N SER A 252 -1.89 11.61 14.12
CA SER A 252 -0.72 11.76 15.00
C SER A 252 -1.04 11.73 16.49
N LYS A 253 -2.25 12.12 16.93
CA LYS A 253 -2.62 12.21 18.35
C LYS A 253 -3.58 11.11 18.77
N ALA A 254 -3.40 10.62 20.00
CA ALA A 254 -4.07 9.44 20.57
C ALA A 254 -5.60 9.40 20.34
N TRP A 255 -6.32 10.52 20.45
CA TRP A 255 -7.79 10.55 20.36
C TRP A 255 -8.29 11.87 19.77
N GLY A 256 -8.72 11.85 18.50
CA GLY A 256 -9.18 13.04 17.78
C GLY A 256 -10.39 12.81 16.89
N GLY A 257 -11.49 12.21 17.40
CA GLY A 257 -12.72 11.97 16.60
C GLY A 257 -13.24 13.21 15.87
N ARG A 258 -13.16 14.40 16.49
CA ARG A 258 -13.56 15.66 15.84
C ARG A 258 -12.67 16.08 14.67
N ALA A 259 -11.38 15.75 14.71
CA ALA A 259 -10.47 16.06 13.60
C ALA A 259 -10.71 15.11 12.42
N TRP A 260 -11.06 13.86 12.70
CA TRP A 260 -11.45 12.86 11.71
C TRP A 260 -12.72 13.21 10.95
N ASP A 261 -13.80 13.56 11.67
CA ASP A 261 -15.06 13.94 11.03
C ASP A 261 -14.87 15.20 10.16
N ALA A 262 -14.11 16.18 10.66
CA ALA A 262 -13.78 17.40 9.92
C ALA A 262 -12.93 17.12 8.66
N LEU A 263 -11.94 16.22 8.75
CA LEU A 263 -11.11 15.80 7.62
C LEU A 263 -11.97 15.12 6.55
N HIS A 264 -12.84 14.19 6.93
CA HIS A 264 -13.66 13.46 5.99
C HIS A 264 -14.65 14.39 5.28
N ALA A 265 -15.36 15.23 6.04
CA ALA A 265 -16.37 16.14 5.49
C ALA A 265 -15.78 17.30 4.66
N SER A 266 -14.61 17.82 5.03
CA SER A 266 -14.07 19.07 4.44
C SER A 266 -12.96 18.84 3.42
N CYS A 267 -12.37 17.63 3.36
CA CYS A 267 -11.19 17.36 2.52
C CYS A 267 -11.37 16.12 1.65
N LEU A 268 -11.68 14.96 2.24
CA LEU A 268 -11.70 13.69 1.49
C LEU A 268 -12.84 13.58 0.48
N THR A 269 -13.86 14.41 0.64
CA THR A 269 -14.98 14.57 -0.29
C THR A 269 -14.64 15.46 -1.47
N ARG A 270 -13.58 16.28 -1.41
CA ARG A 270 -13.26 17.26 -2.46
C ARG A 270 -12.38 16.63 -3.55
N PRO A 271 -12.73 16.73 -4.84
CA PRO A 271 -11.92 16.17 -5.93
C PRO A 271 -10.51 16.78 -6.01
N ALA A 272 -10.33 18.01 -5.52
CA ALA A 272 -9.04 18.69 -5.45
C ALA A 272 -8.02 18.03 -4.49
N GLU A 273 -8.49 17.22 -3.52
CA GLU A 273 -7.67 16.49 -2.56
C GLU A 273 -7.52 15.00 -2.95
N SER A 274 -7.66 14.69 -4.24
CA SER A 274 -7.57 13.32 -4.77
C SER A 274 -6.24 12.63 -4.44
N ASN A 275 -5.12 13.37 -4.42
CA ASN A 275 -3.80 12.84 -4.02
C ASN A 275 -3.76 12.37 -2.56
N LEU A 276 -4.35 13.14 -1.65
CA LEU A 276 -4.47 12.79 -0.24
C LEU A 276 -5.40 11.59 -0.06
N ALA A 277 -6.56 11.62 -0.72
CA ALA A 277 -7.55 10.54 -0.66
C ALA A 277 -6.99 9.22 -1.21
N ALA A 278 -6.25 9.27 -2.33
CA ALA A 278 -5.60 8.09 -2.92
C ALA A 278 -4.57 7.48 -1.97
N CYS A 279 -3.70 8.29 -1.36
CA CYS A 279 -2.70 7.83 -0.40
C CYS A 279 -3.34 7.20 0.85
N LEU A 280 -4.30 7.89 1.47
CA LEU A 280 -5.00 7.40 2.65
C LEU A 280 -5.77 6.10 2.36
N GLY A 281 -6.41 6.02 1.18
CA GLY A 281 -7.07 4.80 0.73
C GLY A 281 -6.08 3.64 0.58
N GLU A 282 -4.90 3.87 0.00
CA GLU A 282 -3.82 2.87 -0.13
C GLU A 282 -3.32 2.38 1.24
N ALA A 283 -3.09 3.31 2.17
CA ALA A 283 -2.67 2.99 3.54
C ALA A 283 -3.71 2.17 4.32
N GLU A 284 -5.00 2.45 4.09
CA GLU A 284 -6.12 1.74 4.72
C GLU A 284 -6.35 0.36 4.10
N ALA A 285 -6.58 0.30 2.79
CA ALA A 285 -6.92 -0.91 2.06
C ALA A 285 -6.40 -0.84 0.61
N PRO A 286 -5.30 -1.54 0.28
CA PRO A 286 -4.72 -1.52 -1.06
C PRO A 286 -5.73 -2.03 -2.10
N CYS A 287 -5.69 -1.48 -3.31
CA CYS A 287 -6.47 -2.03 -4.43
C CYS A 287 -5.98 -3.44 -4.78
N ARG A 288 -6.89 -4.41 -4.87
CA ARG A 288 -6.57 -5.81 -5.14
C ARG A 288 -7.32 -6.36 -6.33
N MET A 289 -6.66 -7.24 -7.09
CA MET A 289 -7.22 -7.85 -8.28
C MET A 289 -8.29 -8.90 -7.96
N GLY A 290 -9.37 -8.87 -8.75
CA GLY A 290 -10.47 -9.82 -8.76
C GLY A 290 -11.41 -9.68 -7.55
N CYS A 291 -12.61 -10.21 -7.69
CA CYS A 291 -13.55 -10.34 -6.59
C CYS A 291 -14.25 -11.69 -6.60
N SER A 292 -14.34 -12.35 -5.44
CA SER A 292 -14.94 -13.68 -5.30
C SER A 292 -15.68 -13.83 -3.97
N GLY A 293 -16.64 -14.76 -3.91
CA GLY A 293 -17.42 -15.02 -2.69
C GLY A 293 -18.51 -14.00 -2.39
N ILE A 294 -18.99 -13.26 -3.40
CA ILE A 294 -20.08 -12.29 -3.30
C ILE A 294 -21.29 -12.73 -4.13
N THR A 295 -22.49 -12.32 -3.73
CA THR A 295 -23.76 -12.80 -4.30
C THR A 295 -24.62 -11.67 -4.87
N PHE A 296 -24.79 -10.58 -4.14
CA PHE A 296 -25.63 -9.47 -4.56
C PHE A 296 -24.99 -8.68 -5.70
N CYS A 297 -23.70 -8.36 -5.55
CA CYS A 297 -22.89 -7.64 -6.51
C CYS A 297 -22.15 -8.55 -7.49
N ALA A 298 -22.72 -9.71 -7.84
CA ALA A 298 -22.05 -10.74 -8.65
C ALA A 298 -21.57 -10.25 -10.03
N SER A 299 -22.15 -9.18 -10.60
CA SER A 299 -21.66 -8.58 -11.86
C SER A 299 -20.22 -8.06 -11.73
N PHE A 300 -19.79 -7.66 -10.53
CA PHE A 300 -18.41 -7.23 -10.24
C PHE A 300 -17.44 -8.40 -10.08
N ALA A 301 -17.93 -9.64 -9.93
CA ALA A 301 -17.10 -10.84 -9.91
C ALA A 301 -16.82 -11.39 -11.32
N SER A 302 -17.41 -10.79 -12.37
CA SER A 302 -17.28 -11.27 -13.75
C SER A 302 -15.91 -10.99 -14.38
N SER A 303 -15.20 -9.96 -13.93
CA SER A 303 -13.87 -9.59 -14.44
C SER A 303 -12.77 -9.95 -13.43
N PRO A 304 -11.89 -10.92 -13.72
CA PRO A 304 -10.85 -11.35 -12.79
C PRO A 304 -9.75 -10.30 -12.59
N THR A 305 -9.56 -9.40 -13.57
CA THR A 305 -8.47 -8.41 -13.61
C THR A 305 -8.87 -7.07 -13.01
N THR A 306 -10.16 -6.83 -12.75
CA THR A 306 -10.62 -5.60 -12.09
C THR A 306 -10.10 -5.45 -10.66
N LEU A 307 -9.81 -4.21 -10.25
CA LEU A 307 -9.22 -3.89 -8.95
C LEU A 307 -10.28 -3.41 -7.96
N PHE A 308 -10.21 -3.85 -6.70
CA PHE A 308 -11.14 -3.50 -5.62
C PHE A 308 -10.42 -3.24 -4.30
N ARG A 309 -10.91 -2.27 -3.51
CA ARG A 309 -10.43 -2.08 -2.12
C ARG A 309 -11.16 -2.97 -1.11
N SER A 310 -12.44 -3.28 -1.36
CA SER A 310 -13.32 -3.92 -0.37
C SER A 310 -14.17 -5.03 -1.00
N CYS A 311 -13.52 -6.12 -1.42
CA CYS A 311 -14.25 -7.31 -1.86
C CYS A 311 -14.43 -8.30 -0.71
N THR A 312 -15.51 -8.14 0.07
CA THR A 312 -15.88 -9.00 1.20
C THR A 312 -17.39 -9.30 1.19
N SER A 313 -17.80 -10.40 1.83
CA SER A 313 -19.23 -10.71 2.00
C SER A 313 -19.97 -9.66 2.85
N HIS A 314 -19.26 -8.98 3.75
CA HIS A 314 -19.82 -7.86 4.52
C HIS A 314 -20.15 -6.67 3.62
N ALA A 315 -19.24 -6.29 2.72
CA ALA A 315 -19.50 -5.24 1.73
C ALA A 315 -20.65 -5.59 0.78
N ASP A 316 -20.75 -6.86 0.35
CA ASP A 316 -21.87 -7.37 -0.46
C ASP A 316 -23.23 -7.27 0.26
N THR A 317 -23.23 -7.52 1.58
CA THR A 317 -24.44 -7.44 2.41
C THR A 317 -24.82 -5.99 2.69
N ALA A 318 -23.86 -5.14 3.03
CA ALA A 318 -24.08 -3.69 3.22
C ALA A 318 -24.65 -3.04 1.96
N ALA A 319 -24.16 -3.41 0.78
CA ALA A 319 -24.70 -2.95 -0.50
C ALA A 319 -26.18 -3.33 -0.70
N ARG A 320 -26.57 -4.52 -0.23
CA ARG A 320 -27.97 -4.95 -0.31
C ARG A 320 -28.85 -4.13 0.63
N GLU A 321 -28.38 -3.90 1.86
CA GLU A 321 -29.10 -3.16 2.90
C GLU A 321 -29.27 -1.68 2.51
N ASP A 322 -28.23 -1.03 2.00
CA ASP A 322 -28.29 0.39 1.59
C ASP A 322 -29.21 0.59 0.37
N LEU A 323 -29.22 -0.33 -0.60
CA LEU A 323 -30.17 -0.24 -1.72
C LEU A 323 -31.62 -0.38 -1.25
N GLN A 324 -31.90 -1.28 -0.30
CA GLN A 324 -33.23 -1.45 0.30
C GLN A 324 -33.66 -0.17 1.03
N LEU A 325 -32.76 0.43 1.82
CA LEU A 325 -33.03 1.69 2.52
C LEU A 325 -33.37 2.82 1.55
N TRP A 326 -32.69 2.92 0.40
CA TRP A 326 -32.99 3.95 -0.61
C TRP A 326 -34.31 3.71 -1.34
N GLN A 327 -34.68 2.43 -1.54
CA GLN A 327 -35.98 2.06 -2.11
C GLN A 327 -37.14 2.41 -1.16
N ASP A 328 -36.97 2.18 0.14
CA ASP A 328 -38.02 2.40 1.14
C ASP A 328 -38.16 3.86 1.56
N SER A 329 -37.04 4.57 1.75
CA SER A 329 -37.04 5.94 2.26
C SER A 329 -37.20 7.01 1.18
N LEU A 330 -36.99 6.65 -0.09
CA LEU A 330 -36.94 7.56 -1.24
C LEU A 330 -36.02 8.78 -1.01
N ARG A 331 -34.95 8.59 -0.22
CA ARG A 331 -34.03 9.62 0.22
C ARG A 331 -32.60 9.12 0.11
N LEU A 332 -31.77 9.85 -0.63
CA LEU A 332 -30.34 9.58 -0.73
C LEU A 332 -29.57 10.38 0.32
N THR A 333 -28.92 9.67 1.24
CA THR A 333 -27.96 10.23 2.19
C THR A 333 -26.57 9.72 1.85
N LEU A 334 -25.65 10.61 1.48
CA LEU A 334 -24.25 10.26 1.23
C LEU A 334 -23.33 10.96 2.25
N PRO A 335 -22.24 10.30 2.68
CA PRO A 335 -21.22 10.94 3.51
C PRO A 335 -20.65 12.17 2.80
N GLY A 336 -20.60 13.32 3.49
CA GLY A 336 -20.02 14.55 2.96
C GLY A 336 -20.97 15.47 2.18
N LEU A 337 -22.20 15.04 1.88
CA LEU A 337 -23.24 15.93 1.39
C LEU A 337 -24.02 16.53 2.58
N PRO A 338 -24.18 17.86 2.65
CA PRO A 338 -24.92 18.50 3.74
C PRO A 338 -26.44 18.31 3.64
N ALA A 339 -26.96 17.85 2.50
CA ALA A 339 -28.39 17.72 2.22
C ALA A 339 -28.76 16.32 1.73
N THR A 340 -29.90 15.82 2.21
CA THR A 340 -30.54 14.57 1.74
C THR A 340 -31.29 14.84 0.43
N LEU A 341 -31.00 14.07 -0.62
CA LEU A 341 -31.63 14.27 -1.93
C LEU A 341 -32.91 13.42 -2.07
N PRO A 342 -34.04 13.99 -2.52
CA PRO A 342 -35.26 13.23 -2.76
C PRO A 342 -35.14 12.40 -4.04
N LEU A 343 -35.37 11.09 -3.92
CA LEU A 343 -35.31 10.15 -5.03
C LEU A 343 -36.71 9.89 -5.61
N LEU A 344 -36.78 9.78 -6.93
CA LEU A 344 -37.85 9.06 -7.61
C LEU A 344 -37.76 7.57 -7.24
N SER A 345 -38.86 6.84 -7.38
CA SER A 345 -38.92 5.41 -7.10
C SER A 345 -37.78 4.65 -7.79
N VAL A 346 -36.80 4.20 -7.00
CA VAL A 346 -35.57 3.50 -7.46
C VAL A 346 -35.90 2.18 -8.16
N THR A 347 -37.07 1.60 -7.88
CA THR A 347 -37.57 0.38 -8.54
C THR A 347 -37.97 0.60 -9.99
N HIS A 348 -38.31 1.83 -10.38
CA HIS A 348 -38.72 2.20 -11.74
C HIS A 348 -37.65 3.02 -12.47
N CYS A 349 -36.80 3.73 -11.71
CA CYS A 349 -35.76 4.58 -12.27
C CYS A 349 -34.40 3.87 -12.24
N LEU A 350 -33.99 3.30 -13.39
CA LEU A 350 -32.67 2.69 -13.61
C LEU A 350 -32.20 1.67 -12.53
N PRO A 351 -32.99 0.60 -12.26
CA PRO A 351 -32.73 -0.32 -11.14
C PRO A 351 -31.34 -1.00 -11.19
N GLU A 352 -30.89 -1.42 -12.38
CA GLU A 352 -29.57 -2.06 -12.55
C GLU A 352 -28.41 -1.07 -12.33
N VAL A 353 -28.60 0.19 -12.72
CA VAL A 353 -27.57 1.24 -12.53
C VAL A 353 -27.45 1.63 -11.06
N TRP A 354 -28.56 1.72 -10.33
CA TRP A 354 -28.54 1.93 -8.88
C TRP A 354 -27.92 0.77 -8.12
N LYS A 355 -28.24 -0.47 -8.52
CA LYS A 355 -27.58 -1.66 -7.97
C LYS A 355 -26.07 -1.59 -8.19
N ALA A 356 -25.62 -1.27 -9.41
CA ALA A 356 -24.21 -1.15 -9.72
C ALA A 356 -23.54 0.01 -8.96
N ALA A 357 -24.22 1.15 -8.80
CA ALA A 357 -23.71 2.30 -8.04
C ALA A 357 -23.53 1.96 -6.55
N VAL A 358 -24.52 1.32 -5.91
CA VAL A 358 -24.41 0.89 -4.51
C VAL A 358 -23.29 -0.16 -4.36
N CYS A 359 -23.22 -1.13 -5.25
CA CYS A 359 -22.12 -2.09 -5.27
C CYS A 359 -20.76 -1.41 -5.42
N ALA A 360 -20.63 -0.40 -6.29
CA ALA A 360 -19.39 0.36 -6.43
C ALA A 360 -19.03 1.14 -5.15
N LEU A 361 -20.01 1.69 -4.42
CA LEU A 361 -19.76 2.40 -3.15
C LEU A 361 -19.18 1.48 -2.06
N HIS A 362 -19.66 0.24 -1.94
CA HIS A 362 -19.19 -0.69 -0.92
C HIS A 362 -18.00 -1.55 -1.35
N LEU A 363 -17.96 -2.00 -2.62
CA LEU A 363 -16.84 -2.79 -3.15
C LEU A 363 -15.63 -1.94 -3.47
N LYS A 364 -15.84 -0.64 -3.74
CA LYS A 364 -14.82 0.37 -4.05
C LYS A 364 -13.87 -0.11 -5.16
N PRO A 365 -14.36 -0.26 -6.40
CA PRO A 365 -13.49 -0.52 -7.54
C PRO A 365 -12.43 0.59 -7.68
N CYS A 366 -11.29 0.27 -8.27
CA CYS A 366 -10.19 1.21 -8.44
C CYS A 366 -9.86 1.42 -9.91
N HIS A 367 -9.61 2.67 -10.29
CA HIS A 367 -8.91 2.96 -11.54
C HIS A 367 -7.43 2.49 -11.42
N PRO A 368 -6.88 1.80 -12.42
CA PRO A 368 -5.59 1.13 -12.29
C PRO A 368 -4.43 2.11 -12.04
N THR A 369 -4.35 3.24 -12.74
CA THR A 369 -3.21 4.16 -12.61
C THR A 369 -3.39 5.29 -11.58
N SER A 370 -4.61 5.56 -11.10
CA SER A 370 -4.86 6.64 -10.12
C SER A 370 -5.31 6.11 -8.76
N LEU A 371 -5.67 4.83 -8.68
CA LEU A 371 -6.23 4.18 -7.48
C LEU A 371 -7.48 4.86 -6.92
N SER A 372 -8.08 5.77 -7.70
CA SER A 372 -9.33 6.44 -7.37
C SER A 372 -10.48 5.45 -7.41
N SER A 373 -11.37 5.54 -6.43
CA SER A 373 -12.65 4.84 -6.41
C SER A 373 -13.82 5.78 -6.70
N ALA A 374 -13.55 7.01 -7.13
CA ALA A 374 -14.58 7.97 -7.51
C ALA A 374 -15.21 7.57 -8.85
N LEU A 375 -16.53 7.64 -8.91
CA LEU A 375 -17.29 7.37 -10.13
C LEU A 375 -17.07 8.49 -11.16
N CYS A 376 -17.05 8.13 -12.44
CA CYS A 376 -16.94 9.10 -13.52
C CYS A 376 -18.09 10.11 -13.50
N TRP A 377 -17.78 11.36 -13.84
CA TRP A 377 -18.73 12.47 -13.90
C TRP A 377 -19.99 12.14 -14.72
N GLN A 378 -19.80 11.52 -15.89
CA GLN A 378 -20.87 11.15 -16.80
C GLN A 378 -21.81 10.11 -16.16
N ASP A 379 -21.27 9.13 -15.44
CA ASP A 379 -22.05 8.10 -14.77
C ASP A 379 -22.83 8.69 -13.58
N CYS A 380 -22.21 9.59 -12.81
CA CYS A 380 -22.87 10.34 -11.74
C CYS A 380 -24.04 11.18 -12.29
N LEU A 381 -23.82 11.95 -13.35
CA LEU A 381 -24.86 12.75 -13.97
C LEU A 381 -25.99 11.90 -14.53
N HIS A 382 -25.67 10.80 -15.21
CA HIS A 382 -26.68 9.90 -15.78
C HIS A 382 -27.61 9.33 -14.69
N LEU A 383 -27.06 9.04 -13.51
CA LEU A 383 -27.80 8.51 -12.36
C LEU A 383 -28.65 9.58 -11.68
N LEU A 384 -28.07 10.75 -11.36
CA LEU A 384 -28.79 11.77 -10.59
C LEU A 384 -29.80 12.56 -11.44
N SER A 385 -29.49 12.90 -12.70
CA SER A 385 -30.37 13.74 -13.53
C SER A 385 -31.72 13.10 -13.90
N ARG A 386 -31.80 11.77 -13.88
CA ARG A 386 -33.02 11.02 -14.25
C ARG A 386 -33.85 10.57 -13.05
N CYS A 387 -33.21 10.43 -11.88
CA CYS A 387 -33.81 9.79 -10.71
C CYS A 387 -33.91 10.70 -9.47
N VAL A 388 -33.40 11.93 -9.51
CA VAL A 388 -33.52 12.91 -8.41
C VAL A 388 -34.54 13.97 -8.80
N VAL A 389 -35.45 14.31 -7.88
CA VAL A 389 -36.39 15.42 -8.07
C VAL A 389 -35.72 16.72 -7.64
N GLU A 390 -35.54 17.67 -8.56
CA GLU A 390 -35.03 19.00 -8.21
C GLU A 390 -36.09 19.78 -7.42
N SER A 391 -35.76 20.20 -6.19
CA SER A 391 -36.63 21.08 -5.38
C SER A 391 -36.25 22.54 -5.59
N GLU A 392 -37.20 23.47 -5.48
CA GLU A 392 -36.90 24.91 -5.53
C GLU A 392 -35.95 25.29 -4.39
N GLY A 393 -34.72 25.71 -4.72
CA GLY A 393 -33.64 25.98 -3.76
C GLY A 393 -32.79 24.76 -3.36
N GLY A 394 -33.01 23.59 -3.97
CA GLY A 394 -32.20 22.38 -3.80
C GLY A 394 -30.94 22.35 -4.66
N LEU A 395 -30.01 21.43 -4.33
CA LEU A 395 -28.80 21.19 -5.13
C LEU A 395 -29.16 20.48 -6.44
N THR A 396 -28.65 20.96 -7.58
CA THR A 396 -28.83 20.28 -8.87
C THR A 396 -27.95 19.05 -8.98
N ALA A 397 -28.32 18.10 -9.84
CA ALA A 397 -27.51 16.89 -10.11
C ALA A 397 -26.07 17.25 -10.51
N GLY A 398 -25.88 18.33 -11.27
CA GLY A 398 -24.55 18.83 -11.66
C GLY A 398 -23.73 19.38 -10.50
N GLN A 399 -24.35 20.06 -9.53
CA GLN A 399 -23.64 20.54 -8.34
C GLN A 399 -23.19 19.40 -7.44
N VAL A 400 -24.02 18.35 -7.31
CA VAL A 400 -23.71 17.17 -6.50
C VAL A 400 -22.59 16.35 -7.14
N CYS A 401 -22.66 16.09 -8.44
CA CYS A 401 -21.55 15.45 -9.16
C CYS A 401 -20.29 16.33 -9.14
N GLY A 402 -20.46 17.66 -9.08
CA GLY A 402 -19.44 18.68 -8.82
C GLY A 402 -18.50 18.32 -7.68
N GLU A 403 -19.09 17.86 -6.59
CA GLU A 403 -18.40 17.53 -5.36
C GLU A 403 -17.96 16.06 -5.31
N LEU A 404 -18.72 15.13 -5.91
CA LEU A 404 -18.46 13.69 -5.75
C LEU A 404 -17.58 13.06 -6.84
N SER A 405 -17.55 13.64 -8.03
CA SER A 405 -16.88 13.09 -9.20
C SER A 405 -15.75 13.99 -9.69
N PRO A 406 -14.66 13.41 -10.20
CA PRO A 406 -13.59 14.22 -10.76
C PRO A 406 -14.04 14.89 -12.05
N PRO A 407 -13.41 16.02 -12.45
CA PRO A 407 -13.75 16.71 -13.68
C PRO A 407 -13.54 15.81 -14.91
N PRO A 408 -14.30 15.99 -16.00
CA PRO A 408 -14.14 15.20 -17.22
C PRO A 408 -12.68 15.24 -17.73
N GLY A 409 -12.16 14.08 -18.14
CA GLY A 409 -10.76 13.89 -18.54
C GLY A 409 -9.82 13.45 -17.40
N ASN A 410 -10.26 13.50 -16.14
CA ASN A 410 -9.52 12.94 -15.02
C ASN A 410 -9.85 11.45 -14.81
N PRO A 411 -8.92 10.66 -14.26
CA PRO A 411 -9.11 9.23 -14.08
C PRO A 411 -10.21 8.92 -13.05
N CYS A 412 -11.13 8.04 -13.43
CA CYS A 412 -12.33 7.70 -12.67
C CYS A 412 -12.77 6.26 -12.96
N VAL A 413 -13.67 5.72 -12.15
CA VAL A 413 -14.25 4.39 -12.40
C VAL A 413 -15.57 4.53 -13.15
N SER A 414 -15.68 3.85 -14.29
CA SER A 414 -16.94 3.76 -15.02
C SER A 414 -17.78 2.57 -14.56
N LEU A 415 -19.10 2.75 -14.52
CA LEU A 415 -20.05 1.67 -14.19
C LEU A 415 -20.35 0.75 -15.39
N ALA A 416 -20.12 1.21 -16.63
CA ALA A 416 -20.50 0.47 -17.84
C ALA A 416 -20.05 -1.00 -17.87
N PRO A 417 -18.80 -1.37 -17.48
CA PRO A 417 -18.35 -2.77 -17.48
C PRO A 417 -19.12 -3.69 -16.52
N PHE A 418 -19.89 -3.14 -15.59
CA PHE A 418 -20.59 -3.88 -14.54
C PHE A 418 -22.11 -3.93 -14.74
N LEU A 419 -22.62 -3.25 -15.76
CA LEU A 419 -24.05 -3.18 -16.09
C LEU A 419 -24.49 -4.30 -17.04
N ASP A 420 -23.57 -4.85 -17.83
CA ASP A 420 -23.88 -5.96 -18.73
C ASP A 420 -23.75 -7.30 -17.99
N PRO A 421 -24.78 -8.18 -18.01
CA PRO A 421 -24.61 -9.56 -17.57
C PRO A 421 -23.57 -10.24 -18.49
N PRO A 422 -22.78 -11.21 -17.98
CA PRO A 422 -21.83 -11.94 -18.81
C PRO A 422 -22.56 -12.48 -20.04
N GLN A 423 -22.17 -11.99 -21.21
CA GLN A 423 -22.75 -12.43 -22.48
C GLN A 423 -22.47 -13.93 -22.64
N GLN A 424 -23.49 -14.76 -22.43
CA GLN A 424 -23.61 -15.96 -23.25
C GLN A 424 -23.77 -15.45 -24.69
N SER A 425 -22.65 -15.48 -25.40
CA SER A 425 -22.49 -15.18 -26.82
C SER A 425 -23.78 -15.36 -27.63
N LYS A 426 -24.46 -14.25 -27.93
CA LYS A 426 -25.42 -14.21 -29.05
C LYS A 426 -24.61 -14.02 -30.33
N GLY A 427 -24.43 -15.11 -31.07
CA GLY A 427 -24.01 -15.11 -32.46
C GLY A 427 -22.63 -15.72 -32.71
N GLY A 428 -22.61 -16.98 -33.18
CA GLY A 428 -21.46 -17.57 -33.87
C GLY A 428 -21.00 -18.93 -33.33
N MET A 429 -21.59 -20.00 -33.87
CA MET A 429 -21.17 -21.41 -33.79
C MET A 429 -21.37 -22.15 -32.45
N SER A 430 -22.48 -22.90 -32.40
CA SER A 430 -22.77 -23.92 -31.40
C SER A 430 -21.72 -25.04 -31.43
N VAL A 431 -21.04 -25.26 -30.29
CA VAL A 431 -20.53 -26.58 -29.92
C VAL A 431 -21.07 -26.90 -28.53
N SER A 432 -22.07 -27.77 -28.49
CA SER A 432 -22.72 -28.26 -27.27
C SER A 432 -21.73 -29.04 -26.40
N PRO A 433 -21.77 -28.94 -25.05
CA PRO A 433 -20.96 -29.78 -24.18
C PRO A 433 -21.63 -31.15 -23.97
N PRO A 434 -20.95 -32.29 -24.18
CA PRO A 434 -21.45 -33.58 -23.73
C PRO A 434 -21.13 -33.78 -22.24
N TYR A 435 -22.15 -34.21 -21.49
CA TYR A 435 -22.04 -34.81 -20.18
C TYR A 435 -21.01 -35.95 -20.17
N HIS A 436 -20.05 -35.95 -19.24
CA HIS A 436 -19.50 -37.21 -18.69
C HIS A 436 -18.95 -37.04 -17.27
N HIS A 437 -19.31 -38.02 -16.44
CA HIS A 437 -18.87 -38.21 -15.06
C HIS A 437 -17.50 -38.90 -14.98
N HIS A 438 -16.72 -38.48 -13.97
CA HIS A 438 -15.66 -39.19 -13.22
C HIS A 438 -14.31 -39.62 -13.84
N HIS A 439 -13.26 -39.20 -13.09
CA HIS A 439 -11.92 -39.75 -12.85
C HIS A 439 -10.67 -39.32 -13.66
N HIS A 440 -9.76 -38.65 -12.90
CA HIS A 440 -8.30 -38.49 -13.00
C HIS A 440 -7.61 -37.68 -14.12
N GLN A 441 -6.98 -36.58 -13.66
CA GLN A 441 -5.73 -35.92 -14.11
C GLN A 441 -5.67 -35.23 -15.48
N SER A 442 -5.92 -33.92 -15.49
CA SER A 442 -5.00 -32.83 -15.89
C SER A 442 -5.82 -31.53 -16.01
N GLU A 443 -5.32 -30.42 -15.45
CA GLU A 443 -6.07 -29.15 -15.33
C GLU A 443 -6.50 -28.54 -16.69
N PRO A 444 -7.72 -27.98 -16.83
CA PRO A 444 -8.20 -27.33 -18.06
C PRO A 444 -7.65 -25.90 -18.30
N PRO A 445 -7.92 -25.29 -19.49
CA PRO A 445 -7.17 -24.16 -20.10
C PRO A 445 -7.34 -22.74 -19.50
N TRP A 446 -7.84 -22.58 -18.27
CA TRP A 446 -8.09 -21.26 -17.68
C TRP A 446 -7.51 -21.18 -16.26
N ARG A 447 -6.17 -21.06 -16.16
CA ARG A 447 -5.56 -20.69 -14.87
C ARG A 447 -5.98 -19.26 -14.54
N THR A 448 -6.74 -19.10 -13.46
CA THR A 448 -7.08 -17.78 -12.91
C THR A 448 -5.87 -17.21 -12.16
N PRO A 449 -5.67 -15.87 -12.16
CA PRO A 449 -4.60 -15.24 -11.40
C PRO A 449 -4.70 -15.59 -9.92
N THR A 450 -3.60 -16.03 -9.31
CA THR A 450 -3.58 -16.45 -7.91
C THR A 450 -3.04 -15.33 -7.02
N SER A 451 -3.83 -14.92 -6.03
CA SER A 451 -3.43 -13.91 -5.03
C SER A 451 -3.31 -14.51 -3.62
N PRO A 452 -2.20 -15.18 -3.29
CA PRO A 452 -2.07 -15.99 -2.07
C PRO A 452 -2.11 -15.17 -0.78
N CYS A 453 -1.76 -13.88 -0.82
CA CYS A 453 -1.78 -13.00 0.35
C CYS A 453 -3.15 -12.44 0.70
N ARG A 454 -4.20 -12.69 -0.10
CA ARG A 454 -5.54 -12.11 0.09
C ARG A 454 -6.20 -12.51 1.41
N GLY A 455 -5.88 -13.70 1.93
CA GLY A 455 -6.42 -14.24 3.18
C GLY A 455 -5.57 -14.03 4.43
N ALA A 456 -4.55 -13.15 4.37
CA ALA A 456 -3.58 -12.93 5.44
C ALA A 456 -2.99 -14.25 6.01
N PRO A 457 -2.31 -15.06 5.17
CA PRO A 457 -1.80 -16.37 5.57
C PRO A 457 -0.63 -16.30 6.57
N CYS A 458 -0.06 -15.10 6.79
CA CYS A 458 1.07 -14.88 7.69
C CYS A 458 0.62 -14.43 9.09
N PRO A 459 1.41 -14.70 10.14
CA PRO A 459 1.16 -14.16 11.48
C PRO A 459 1.25 -12.63 11.50
N PRO A 460 0.64 -11.93 12.48
CA PRO A 460 0.52 -10.47 12.49
C PRO A 460 1.85 -9.70 12.55
N SER A 461 2.92 -10.34 13.03
CA SER A 461 4.28 -9.77 13.05
C SER A 461 5.04 -9.94 11.73
N HIS A 462 4.40 -10.47 10.70
CA HIS A 462 5.01 -10.77 9.40
C HIS A 462 4.21 -10.17 8.25
N LEU A 463 4.94 -9.67 7.24
CA LEU A 463 4.41 -9.23 5.96
C LEU A 463 4.35 -10.42 4.99
N CYS A 464 3.21 -10.59 4.32
CA CYS A 464 3.03 -11.55 3.25
C CYS A 464 3.48 -10.94 1.92
N SER A 465 4.43 -11.57 1.25
CA SER A 465 4.80 -11.25 -0.13
C SER A 465 4.60 -12.49 -1.01
N VAL A 466 4.30 -12.25 -2.27
CA VAL A 466 4.10 -13.33 -3.24
C VAL A 466 5.45 -13.99 -3.56
N ALA A 467 5.46 -15.31 -3.73
CA ALA A 467 6.66 -16.08 -4.06
C ALA A 467 6.55 -16.64 -5.50
N PRO A 468 7.02 -15.90 -6.51
CA PRO A 468 6.88 -16.28 -7.92
C PRO A 468 7.67 -17.55 -8.31
N GLU A 469 8.70 -17.91 -7.55
CA GLU A 469 9.70 -18.93 -7.93
C GLU A 469 9.30 -20.37 -7.57
N CYS A 470 8.04 -20.61 -7.25
CA CYS A 470 7.57 -21.93 -6.84
C CYS A 470 7.39 -22.90 -8.03
N PRO A 471 8.18 -23.98 -8.16
CA PRO A 471 7.99 -24.99 -9.21
C PRO A 471 6.68 -25.78 -9.01
N PRO A 472 5.94 -26.12 -10.08
CA PRO A 472 4.83 -27.05 -9.97
C PRO A 472 5.35 -28.41 -9.45
N GLY A 473 4.79 -28.91 -8.34
CA GLY A 473 5.12 -30.24 -7.79
C GLY A 473 6.21 -30.27 -6.71
N ALA A 474 6.85 -29.14 -6.38
CA ALA A 474 7.70 -29.03 -5.19
C ALA A 474 6.87 -28.58 -3.95
N PRO A 475 7.24 -28.98 -2.72
CA PRO A 475 6.57 -28.54 -1.50
C PRO A 475 6.96 -27.10 -1.15
N CYS A 476 6.68 -26.14 -2.02
CA CYS A 476 6.89 -24.72 -1.74
C CYS A 476 5.55 -23.98 -1.70
N ARG A 477 5.49 -22.94 -0.86
CA ARG A 477 4.30 -22.12 -0.68
C ARG A 477 4.33 -20.97 -1.69
N PRO A 478 3.21 -20.60 -2.32
CA PRO A 478 3.15 -19.49 -3.28
C PRO A 478 3.32 -18.09 -2.64
N TYR A 479 3.69 -18.02 -1.36
CA TYR A 479 3.91 -16.80 -0.61
C TYR A 479 5.05 -16.99 0.42
N THR A 480 5.68 -15.88 0.78
CA THR A 480 6.73 -15.80 1.81
C THR A 480 6.27 -14.87 2.93
N CYS A 481 6.52 -15.25 4.18
CA CYS A 481 6.25 -14.41 5.35
C CYS A 481 7.57 -13.83 5.84
N THR A 482 7.71 -12.50 5.81
CA THR A 482 8.92 -11.80 6.28
C THR A 482 8.61 -11.03 7.56
N PRO A 483 9.48 -11.03 8.58
CA PRO A 483 9.26 -10.23 9.79
C PRO A 483 9.07 -8.74 9.45
N ALA A 484 8.10 -8.10 10.09
CA ALA A 484 7.70 -6.72 9.79
C ALA A 484 7.45 -5.89 11.06
N CYS A 485 7.50 -4.57 10.91
CA CYS A 485 7.15 -3.59 11.93
C CYS A 485 5.83 -2.92 11.55
N VAL A 486 4.90 -2.79 12.51
CA VAL A 486 3.63 -2.06 12.32
C VAL A 486 3.85 -0.57 12.57
N LEU A 487 3.29 0.28 11.72
CA LEU A 487 3.47 1.74 11.78
C LEU A 487 2.51 2.44 12.76
N GLY A 488 2.43 1.96 14.00
CA GLY A 488 1.54 2.49 15.05
C GLY A 488 0.49 1.50 15.51
N GLU A 489 -0.16 1.78 16.65
CA GLU A 489 -1.08 0.85 17.32
C GLU A 489 -2.35 0.55 16.51
N ALA A 490 -2.84 1.52 15.74
CA ALA A 490 -4.04 1.39 14.91
C ALA A 490 -3.74 1.29 13.40
N SER A 491 -2.46 1.21 13.02
CA SER A 491 -2.08 1.21 11.61
C SER A 491 -2.26 -0.16 10.95
N SER A 492 -2.88 -0.17 9.78
CA SER A 492 -2.95 -1.32 8.87
C SER A 492 -1.69 -1.48 8.00
N VAL A 493 -0.72 -0.58 8.13
CA VAL A 493 0.51 -0.57 7.35
C VAL A 493 1.65 -1.22 8.13
N SER A 494 2.33 -2.16 7.48
CA SER A 494 3.54 -2.79 8.00
C SER A 494 4.67 -2.72 6.99
N ILE A 495 5.89 -2.59 7.51
CA ILE A 495 7.12 -2.44 6.71
C ILE A 495 8.06 -3.62 7.02
N PRO A 496 8.75 -4.18 6.01
CA PRO A 496 9.61 -5.35 6.24
C PRO A 496 10.81 -4.97 7.10
N ARG A 497 11.38 -5.95 7.80
CA ARG A 497 12.62 -5.77 8.56
C ARG A 497 13.73 -5.22 7.66
N GLY A 498 14.45 -4.22 8.16
CA GLY A 498 15.47 -3.49 7.42
C GLY A 498 14.94 -2.33 6.56
N ALA A 499 13.62 -2.16 6.45
CA ALA A 499 13.03 -0.99 5.81
C ALA A 499 13.20 0.27 6.67
N PHE A 500 13.13 1.42 6.01
CA PHE A 500 13.28 2.74 6.60
C PHE A 500 11.91 3.41 6.81
N LEU A 501 11.81 4.27 7.81
CA LEU A 501 10.61 5.08 8.04
C LEU A 501 11.04 6.52 8.24
N THR A 502 10.49 7.42 7.43
CA THR A 502 10.69 8.86 7.63
C THR A 502 9.57 9.38 8.51
N LEU A 503 9.89 9.78 9.73
CA LEU A 503 8.96 10.42 10.66
C LEU A 503 9.12 11.94 10.55
N PRO A 504 8.05 12.72 10.42
CA PRO A 504 8.14 14.18 10.37
C PRO A 504 8.62 14.77 11.71
N PRO A 505 9.06 16.05 11.73
CA PRO A 505 9.61 16.66 12.92
C PRO A 505 8.59 16.81 14.06
N ARG A 506 9.08 16.70 15.30
CA ARG A 506 8.28 16.98 16.51
C ARG A 506 7.99 18.49 16.55
N GLY A 507 6.71 18.85 16.62
CA GLY A 507 6.31 20.25 16.76
C GLY A 507 6.88 20.85 18.04
N GLY A 508 7.85 21.76 17.91
CA GLY A 508 8.44 22.47 19.05
C GLY A 508 9.84 23.05 18.83
N ASP A 509 10.70 22.39 18.05
CA ASP A 509 12.06 22.89 17.79
C ASP A 509 12.24 23.24 16.31
N GLY A 510 12.33 24.54 16.03
CA GLY A 510 12.38 25.12 14.70
C GLY A 510 13.67 24.91 13.91
N SER A 511 14.32 23.74 13.93
CA SER A 511 15.56 23.54 13.18
C SER A 511 15.97 22.09 12.83
N GLY A 512 15.04 21.13 12.79
CA GLY A 512 15.36 19.76 12.36
C GLY A 512 14.31 19.20 11.43
N CYS A 513 14.70 18.67 10.28
CA CYS A 513 13.80 17.81 9.51
C CYS A 513 13.62 16.48 10.21
N GLY A 514 12.64 15.72 9.72
CA GLY A 514 12.22 14.45 10.27
C GLY A 514 13.34 13.47 10.61
N ARG A 515 12.99 12.36 11.25
CA ARG A 515 13.94 11.30 11.59
C ARG A 515 13.75 10.12 10.66
N ILE A 516 14.84 9.53 10.18
CA ILE A 516 14.82 8.26 9.46
C ILE A 516 15.10 7.15 10.48
N CYS A 517 14.13 6.28 10.70
CA CYS A 517 14.20 5.12 11.59
C CYS A 517 14.26 3.82 10.78
N VAL A 518 14.70 2.74 11.40
CA VAL A 518 14.82 1.41 10.77
C VAL A 518 13.93 0.40 11.48
N CYS A 519 13.29 -0.48 10.72
CA CYS A 519 12.60 -1.65 11.28
C CYS A 519 13.62 -2.70 11.76
N GLY A 520 13.80 -2.80 13.07
CA GLY A 520 14.82 -3.62 13.73
C GLY A 520 14.41 -5.09 13.96
N ARG A 521 15.22 -5.79 14.78
CA ARG A 521 14.91 -7.16 15.20
C ARG A 521 13.75 -7.15 16.21
N GLY A 522 12.79 -8.07 16.05
CA GLY A 522 11.64 -8.17 16.96
C GLY A 522 10.43 -7.30 16.59
N GLY A 523 10.41 -6.67 15.41
CA GLY A 523 9.26 -5.90 14.93
C GLY A 523 9.14 -4.49 15.53
N VAL A 524 10.24 -3.97 16.11
CA VAL A 524 10.30 -2.65 16.73
C VAL A 524 11.05 -1.69 15.82
N ILE A 525 10.51 -0.49 15.65
CA ILE A 525 11.15 0.60 14.92
C ILE A 525 12.14 1.30 15.85
N GLY A 526 13.40 1.41 15.43
CA GLY A 526 14.49 1.96 16.24
C GLY A 526 15.58 2.58 15.36
N GLU A 527 16.74 2.88 15.96
CA GLU A 527 17.92 3.42 15.26
C GLU A 527 17.64 4.69 14.44
N CYS A 528 16.82 5.59 15.01
CA CYS A 528 16.41 6.83 14.34
C CYS A 528 17.56 7.85 14.24
N ARG A 529 17.83 8.34 13.03
CA ARG A 529 18.80 9.40 12.75
C ARG A 529 18.11 10.65 12.25
N ALA A 530 18.65 11.83 12.57
CA ALA A 530 18.14 13.08 12.01
C ALA A 530 18.37 13.10 10.49
N ALA A 531 17.33 13.41 9.73
CA ALA A 531 17.42 13.57 8.28
C ALA A 531 17.65 15.05 7.92
N PRO A 532 18.52 15.36 6.95
CA PRO A 532 18.64 16.72 6.43
C PRO A 532 17.33 17.16 5.77
N CYS A 533 17.03 18.46 5.85
CA CYS A 533 15.82 19.00 5.23
C CYS A 533 15.93 19.12 3.72
N LEU A 534 14.98 18.49 3.02
CA LEU A 534 14.66 18.88 1.65
C LEU A 534 13.55 19.95 1.71
N GLN A 535 13.94 21.22 1.59
CA GLN A 535 12.99 22.33 1.61
C GLN A 535 12.16 22.34 0.32
N PRO A 536 10.83 22.52 0.39
CA PRO A 536 10.01 22.69 -0.81
C PRO A 536 10.46 23.97 -1.52
N ALA A 537 10.88 23.83 -2.77
CA ALA A 537 11.28 24.93 -3.63
C ALA A 537 10.56 24.81 -4.98
N PRO A 538 10.16 25.93 -5.60
CA PRO A 538 9.57 25.93 -6.93
C PRO A 538 10.63 25.61 -7.99
N CYS A 539 10.20 24.99 -9.09
CA CYS A 539 11.04 24.72 -10.25
C CYS A 539 10.85 25.82 -11.30
N TRP A 540 11.91 26.08 -12.05
CA TRP A 540 11.94 27.13 -13.06
C TRP A 540 12.11 26.52 -14.45
N LEU A 541 11.24 26.91 -15.38
CA LEU A 541 11.37 26.59 -16.81
C LEU A 541 11.27 27.90 -17.60
N GLY A 542 12.43 28.40 -18.04
CA GLY A 542 12.51 29.75 -18.62
C GLY A 542 12.09 30.81 -17.60
N THR A 543 11.04 31.58 -17.92
CA THR A 543 10.46 32.62 -17.04
C THR A 543 9.33 32.10 -16.15
N SER A 544 8.84 30.88 -16.37
CA SER A 544 7.71 30.31 -15.64
C SER A 544 8.19 29.57 -14.39
N ASN A 545 7.49 29.76 -13.26
CA ASN A 545 7.72 29.01 -12.03
C ASN A 545 6.58 28.03 -11.75
N PHE A 546 6.93 26.84 -11.27
CA PHE A 546 6.00 25.77 -10.93
C PHE A 546 6.17 25.39 -9.47
N GLN A 547 5.05 25.20 -8.77
CA GLN A 547 5.06 24.85 -7.35
C GLN A 547 5.63 23.44 -7.14
N HIS A 548 6.14 23.21 -5.93
CA HIS A 548 6.57 21.87 -5.50
C HIS A 548 5.44 20.83 -5.66
N ASP A 549 5.79 19.61 -6.06
CA ASP A 549 4.88 18.47 -6.30
C ASP A 549 3.84 18.72 -7.40
N THR A 550 4.15 19.56 -8.37
CA THR A 550 3.35 19.74 -9.59
C THR A 550 3.85 18.86 -10.72
N GLU A 551 2.91 18.23 -11.43
CA GLU A 551 3.15 17.56 -12.70
C GLU A 551 2.77 18.50 -13.84
N LEU A 552 3.60 18.59 -14.88
CA LEU A 552 3.34 19.39 -16.07
C LEU A 552 3.80 18.64 -17.33
N MET A 553 3.20 18.99 -18.47
CA MET A 553 3.65 18.49 -19.77
C MET A 553 4.60 19.50 -20.42
N VAL A 554 5.77 19.04 -20.85
CA VAL A 554 6.77 19.82 -21.58
C VAL A 554 7.00 19.12 -22.92
N GLY A 555 6.45 19.68 -24.00
CA GLY A 555 6.40 18.96 -25.29
C GLY A 555 5.50 17.73 -25.18
N CYS A 556 6.05 16.53 -25.40
CA CYS A 556 5.36 15.26 -25.15
C CYS A 556 5.71 14.65 -23.79
N ASP A 557 6.69 15.19 -23.07
CA ASP A 557 7.21 14.58 -21.86
C ASP A 557 6.42 15.04 -20.65
N ILE A 558 6.25 14.14 -19.68
CA ILE A 558 5.62 14.48 -18.41
C ILE A 558 6.73 14.73 -17.41
N CYS A 559 6.73 15.92 -16.83
CA CYS A 559 7.73 16.37 -15.88
C CYS A 559 7.11 16.62 -14.51
N ALA A 560 7.85 16.29 -13.46
CA ALA A 560 7.48 16.57 -12.08
C ALA A 560 8.46 17.57 -11.47
N CYS A 561 7.93 18.61 -10.82
CA CYS A 561 8.71 19.52 -10.00
C CYS A 561 8.82 19.00 -8.57
N HIS A 562 10.03 18.68 -8.11
CA HIS A 562 10.27 18.26 -6.74
C HIS A 562 11.46 18.98 -6.13
N ALA A 563 11.21 19.75 -5.08
CA ALA A 563 12.19 20.54 -4.32
C ALA A 563 13.18 21.36 -5.19
N GLY A 564 12.67 22.01 -6.23
CA GLY A 564 13.44 22.81 -7.18
C GLY A 564 14.14 22.01 -8.28
N GLU A 565 14.03 20.68 -8.26
CA GLU A 565 14.49 19.77 -9.30
C GLU A 565 13.34 19.44 -10.26
N LEU A 566 13.54 19.65 -11.57
CA LEU A 566 12.58 19.28 -12.60
C LEU A 566 13.04 17.96 -13.25
N THR A 567 12.24 16.91 -13.14
CA THR A 567 12.57 15.59 -13.69
C THR A 567 11.48 15.14 -14.66
N CYS A 568 11.87 14.75 -15.87
CA CYS A 568 10.94 14.38 -16.94
C CYS A 568 11.04 12.90 -17.30
N LEU A 569 9.88 12.28 -17.57
CA LEU A 569 9.78 10.97 -18.21
C LEU A 569 9.41 11.15 -19.67
N THR A 570 10.21 10.56 -20.55
CA THR A 570 9.97 10.62 -21.99
C THR A 570 8.75 9.79 -22.38
N HIS A 571 7.79 10.42 -23.06
CA HIS A 571 6.67 9.71 -23.67
C HIS A 571 6.96 9.47 -25.16
N THR A 572 6.54 8.33 -25.71
CA THR A 572 6.60 8.12 -27.16
C THR A 572 5.62 9.08 -27.83
N CYS A 573 6.11 10.13 -28.48
CA CYS A 573 5.28 11.06 -29.24
C CYS A 573 4.68 10.34 -30.47
N PRO A 574 3.37 10.47 -30.75
CA PRO A 574 2.86 10.19 -32.09
C PRO A 574 3.39 11.22 -33.09
N ALA A 575 3.77 10.78 -34.29
CA ALA A 575 4.40 11.58 -35.35
C ALA A 575 3.56 12.78 -35.85
N SER A 576 2.30 12.92 -35.43
CA SER A 576 1.36 13.93 -35.93
C SER A 576 1.52 15.34 -35.34
N HIS A 577 2.36 15.55 -34.32
CA HIS A 577 2.63 16.88 -33.75
C HIS A 577 3.88 17.59 -34.28
N LEU A 578 4.56 17.01 -35.28
CA LEU A 578 5.67 17.66 -35.99
C LEU A 578 5.16 18.55 -37.12
N THR A 579 4.44 19.63 -36.80
CA THR A 579 4.30 20.76 -37.74
C THR A 579 4.92 22.00 -37.11
N PRO A 580 5.91 22.65 -37.76
CA PRO A 580 6.47 23.88 -37.25
C PRO A 580 5.41 24.99 -37.28
N PRO A 581 5.32 25.87 -36.26
CA PRO A 581 4.45 27.03 -36.34
C PRO A 581 4.97 28.00 -37.40
N THR A 582 4.19 28.17 -38.46
CA THR A 582 4.34 29.24 -39.45
C THR A 582 3.87 30.55 -38.84
N ASN A 583 4.75 31.30 -38.17
CA ASN A 583 4.65 32.77 -38.08
C ASN A 583 5.93 33.41 -37.48
N PRO A 584 6.63 34.28 -38.23
CA PRO A 584 7.80 35.01 -37.74
C PRO A 584 7.34 36.35 -37.13
N GLY A 585 7.33 36.47 -35.82
CA GLY A 585 7.02 37.76 -35.21
C GLY A 585 6.84 37.74 -33.71
N LEU A 586 7.85 37.31 -32.96
CA LEU A 586 7.98 37.56 -31.51
C LEU A 586 9.34 37.04 -31.01
N ALA A 587 10.43 37.56 -31.57
CA ALA A 587 11.78 37.33 -31.04
C ALA A 587 12.60 38.63 -31.13
N ALA A 588 12.28 39.58 -30.24
CA ALA A 588 13.11 40.74 -30.00
C ALA A 588 13.10 41.06 -28.50
N GLY A 589 14.24 40.80 -27.85
CA GLY A 589 14.54 41.30 -26.51
C GLY A 589 14.81 40.19 -25.48
N LEU A 590 16.10 39.95 -25.20
CA LEU A 590 16.73 40.13 -23.87
C LEU A 590 18.00 39.28 -23.75
N VAL A 591 19.16 39.91 -23.97
CA VAL A 591 20.50 39.45 -23.56
C VAL A 591 21.07 40.48 -22.58
N SER A 592 21.56 40.01 -21.42
CA SER A 592 22.50 40.68 -20.48
C SER A 592 22.53 39.85 -19.19
N LYS A 593 23.60 39.46 -18.49
CA LYS A 593 25.08 39.65 -18.39
C LYS A 593 25.56 38.33 -17.69
N GLY A 594 26.70 37.66 -17.92
CA GLY A 594 28.09 38.09 -18.03
C GLY A 594 28.87 37.70 -16.77
N PHE A 595 29.88 36.80 -16.86
CA PHE A 595 31.22 36.83 -16.19
C PHE A 595 32.03 35.51 -16.44
N PRO A 596 33.37 35.50 -16.33
CA PRO A 596 34.35 35.09 -17.37
C PRO A 596 35.14 33.82 -16.95
N GLY A 597 36.09 33.21 -17.65
CA GLY A 597 36.82 33.42 -18.90
C GLY A 597 38.14 32.65 -18.76
N PHE A 598 38.61 31.97 -19.81
CA PHE A 598 40.02 31.69 -20.14
C PHE A 598 40.05 31.13 -21.57
N GLY A 599 40.88 31.73 -22.43
CA GLY A 599 40.89 31.48 -23.87
C GLY A 599 42.21 30.91 -24.40
N VAL A 600 42.32 31.00 -25.74
CA VAL A 600 43.49 30.74 -26.62
C VAL A 600 43.62 29.26 -27.05
N SER A 601 43.78 28.84 -28.32
CA SER A 601 43.87 29.47 -29.66
C SER A 601 43.44 28.44 -30.72
N GLU A 602 42.85 28.90 -31.83
CA GLU A 602 42.74 28.14 -33.09
C GLU A 602 44.07 28.12 -33.86
N ASN A 603 44.29 27.04 -34.63
CA ASN A 603 45.00 27.06 -35.92
C ASN A 603 44.33 26.07 -36.88
N GLN A 604 44.04 26.56 -38.09
CA GLN A 604 43.39 25.91 -39.23
C GLN A 604 44.39 25.17 -40.15
N GLU A 605 43.92 24.12 -40.83
CA GLU A 605 44.09 23.78 -42.27
C GLU A 605 43.41 22.41 -42.53
N SER A 606 42.17 22.35 -43.04
CA SER A 606 41.70 22.36 -44.44
C SER A 606 41.77 21.01 -45.19
N SER A 607 40.61 20.38 -45.47
CA SER A 607 40.20 19.97 -46.83
C SER A 607 38.81 19.31 -46.90
N SER A 608 37.87 20.02 -47.56
CA SER A 608 36.80 19.55 -48.48
C SER A 608 35.81 18.42 -48.11
N GLY A 609 34.52 18.79 -47.95
CA GLY A 609 33.37 17.89 -48.11
C GLY A 609 32.01 18.55 -47.82
N GLY A 610 31.14 18.60 -48.84
CA GLY A 610 29.71 18.99 -48.87
C GLY A 610 29.02 19.50 -47.60
N GLY A 611 28.59 20.77 -47.63
CA GLY A 611 27.95 21.45 -46.51
C GLY A 611 26.52 21.01 -46.21
N VAL A 612 26.26 20.73 -44.93
CA VAL A 612 25.00 21.04 -44.26
C VAL A 612 25.35 22.04 -43.16
N GLY A 613 24.83 23.27 -43.29
CA GLY A 613 25.12 24.36 -42.37
C GLY A 613 24.59 24.06 -40.97
N VAL A 614 25.49 23.96 -39.99
CA VAL A 614 25.15 23.94 -38.57
C VAL A 614 25.02 25.39 -38.11
N PHE A 615 23.79 25.86 -37.94
CA PHE A 615 23.53 27.05 -37.12
C PHE A 615 23.43 26.60 -35.66
N SER A 616 24.33 27.12 -34.82
CA SER A 616 24.28 26.93 -33.38
C SER A 616 23.39 28.02 -32.79
N ASP A 617 22.15 27.67 -32.45
CA ASP A 617 21.28 28.50 -31.61
C ASP A 617 21.13 27.84 -30.24
N LYS A 618 21.58 28.56 -29.21
CA LYS A 618 21.41 28.20 -27.80
C LYS A 618 19.98 28.52 -27.39
N LEU A 619 19.31 27.52 -26.82
CA LEU A 619 17.94 27.52 -26.28
C LEU A 619 16.82 27.39 -27.32
N THR A 620 16.12 26.26 -27.22
CA THR A 620 15.00 25.75 -28.05
C THR A 620 15.40 25.09 -29.37
N GLY A 621 15.50 23.76 -29.35
CA GLY A 621 15.82 22.97 -30.54
C GLY A 621 15.88 21.47 -30.27
N LEU A 622 14.85 20.89 -29.62
CA LEU A 622 14.69 19.44 -29.61
C LEU A 622 14.09 19.03 -30.96
N VAL A 623 14.94 18.84 -31.97
CA VAL A 623 14.57 17.99 -33.11
C VAL A 623 14.68 16.56 -32.60
N VAL A 624 13.55 15.96 -32.24
CA VAL A 624 13.49 14.49 -32.08
C VAL A 624 13.54 13.93 -33.50
N VAL A 625 14.75 13.63 -33.98
CA VAL A 625 14.90 12.70 -35.09
C VAL A 625 14.58 11.32 -34.52
N GLU A 626 13.55 10.64 -35.03
CA GLU A 626 13.31 9.24 -34.73
C GLU A 626 14.62 8.45 -34.97
N GLY A 627 15.13 7.76 -33.95
CA GLY A 627 16.30 6.91 -34.08
C GLY A 627 17.65 7.50 -33.67
N LEU A 628 17.71 8.45 -32.73
CA LEU A 628 18.97 8.82 -32.05
C LEU A 628 18.92 8.49 -30.55
N LEU A 629 20.09 8.12 -30.00
CA LEU A 629 20.26 7.93 -28.56
C LEU A 629 20.24 9.29 -27.83
N PRO A 630 20.04 9.32 -26.49
CA PRO A 630 20.05 10.56 -25.71
C PRO A 630 21.25 11.46 -26.03
N CYS A 631 21.03 12.77 -26.02
CA CYS A 631 22.01 13.80 -26.38
C CYS A 631 22.58 13.71 -27.80
N GLY A 632 21.93 12.99 -28.72
CA GLY A 632 22.41 12.80 -30.09
C GLY A 632 23.65 11.90 -30.18
N CYS A 633 23.89 11.07 -29.16
CA CYS A 633 25.02 10.15 -29.15
C CYS A 633 24.91 9.10 -30.27
N VAL A 634 26.06 8.77 -30.87
CA VAL A 634 26.16 7.67 -31.83
C VAL A 634 26.03 6.33 -31.11
N ALA A 635 25.37 5.37 -31.76
CA ALA A 635 25.22 4.02 -31.25
C ALA A 635 26.48 3.20 -31.44
N GLN A 636 27.39 3.35 -30.48
CA GLN A 636 28.63 2.60 -30.37
C GLN A 636 28.69 1.86 -29.05
N TRP A 637 29.28 0.65 -29.06
CA TRP A 637 29.52 -0.14 -27.86
C TRP A 637 31.00 0.00 -27.44
N LEU A 638 31.27 1.00 -26.63
CA LEU A 638 32.55 1.26 -25.96
C LEU A 638 32.25 1.54 -24.48
N PRO A 639 31.94 0.49 -23.70
CA PRO A 639 31.29 0.66 -22.42
C PRO A 639 32.22 1.32 -21.39
N VAL A 640 31.61 2.10 -20.50
CA VAL A 640 32.27 2.68 -19.33
C VAL A 640 31.49 2.34 -18.07
N CYS A 641 32.21 2.14 -16.97
CA CYS A 641 31.66 1.81 -15.67
C CYS A 641 31.71 3.04 -14.77
N ALA A 642 30.55 3.60 -14.45
CA ALA A 642 30.43 4.72 -13.53
C ALA A 642 30.62 4.30 -12.06
N ASN A 643 31.02 5.24 -11.21
CA ASN A 643 31.28 4.99 -9.78
C ASN A 643 30.03 4.52 -9.00
N ASN A 644 28.83 4.80 -9.49
CA ASN A 644 27.57 4.28 -8.94
C ASN A 644 27.26 2.84 -9.40
N GLY A 645 28.21 2.19 -10.09
CA GLY A 645 28.05 0.86 -10.63
C GLY A 645 27.24 0.80 -11.94
N ARG A 646 26.76 1.90 -12.51
CA ARG A 646 26.04 1.82 -13.78
C ARG A 646 27.01 1.61 -14.95
N THR A 647 26.73 0.63 -15.81
CA THR A 647 27.42 0.51 -17.11
C THR A 647 26.73 1.43 -18.12
N PHE A 648 27.49 2.30 -18.77
CA PHE A 648 27.04 3.09 -19.91
C PHE A 648 27.63 2.50 -21.19
N PRO A 649 26.87 2.42 -22.29
CA PRO A 649 27.39 1.87 -23.53
C PRO A 649 28.50 2.68 -24.21
N SER A 650 28.59 3.98 -23.90
CA SER A 650 29.62 4.86 -24.42
C SER A 650 29.90 6.01 -23.44
N GLU A 651 31.08 6.60 -23.56
CA GLU A 651 31.44 7.81 -22.81
C GLU A 651 30.49 8.98 -23.10
N CYS A 652 30.01 9.12 -24.34
CA CYS A 652 29.02 10.13 -24.72
C CYS A 652 27.74 10.02 -23.87
N LEU A 653 27.25 8.79 -23.65
CA LEU A 653 26.06 8.55 -22.84
C LEU A 653 26.33 8.76 -21.35
N ALA A 654 27.53 8.48 -20.86
CA ALA A 654 27.94 8.80 -19.50
C ALA A 654 27.94 10.32 -19.26
N ARG A 655 28.54 11.09 -20.16
CA ARG A 655 28.51 12.56 -20.13
C ARG A 655 27.09 13.12 -20.28
N CYS A 656 26.27 12.51 -21.14
CA CYS A 656 24.85 12.86 -21.29
C CYS A 656 24.05 12.68 -20.00
N ALA A 657 24.40 11.67 -19.18
CA ALA A 657 23.82 11.45 -17.87
C ALA A 657 24.38 12.36 -16.76
N GLY A 658 25.21 13.35 -17.11
CA GLY A 658 25.74 14.35 -16.20
C GLY A 658 27.04 13.96 -15.48
N LEU A 659 27.72 12.89 -15.91
CA LEU A 659 29.01 12.50 -15.32
C LEU A 659 30.16 13.36 -15.87
N THR A 660 31.16 13.61 -15.03
CA THR A 660 32.41 14.33 -15.33
C THR A 660 33.64 13.42 -15.34
N GLU A 661 34.74 13.86 -15.97
CA GLU A 661 35.96 13.06 -16.09
C GLU A 661 36.47 12.57 -14.73
N GLY A 662 36.75 11.27 -14.62
CA GLY A 662 37.15 10.61 -13.36
C GLY A 662 35.99 9.99 -12.58
N GLU A 663 34.74 10.20 -12.98
CA GLU A 663 33.56 9.56 -12.37
C GLU A 663 33.19 8.21 -13.00
N TRP A 664 33.98 7.78 -13.99
CA TRP A 664 33.88 6.46 -14.63
C TRP A 664 35.27 5.90 -14.96
N ARG A 665 35.30 4.60 -15.27
CA ARG A 665 36.45 3.88 -15.81
C ARG A 665 36.07 3.15 -17.09
N GLU A 666 37.04 2.84 -17.94
CA GLU A 666 36.82 2.07 -19.15
C GLU A 666 36.34 0.64 -18.84
N GLY A 667 35.46 0.11 -19.70
CA GLY A 667 34.89 -1.23 -19.60
C GLY A 667 33.57 -1.29 -18.83
N GLU A 668 32.93 -2.46 -18.87
CA GLU A 668 31.68 -2.74 -18.17
C GLU A 668 31.89 -2.88 -16.65
N CYS A 669 30.89 -2.50 -15.85
CA CYS A 669 30.92 -2.78 -14.42
C CYS A 669 30.85 -4.29 -14.13
N GLY A 670 31.59 -4.72 -13.10
CA GLY A 670 31.62 -6.13 -12.66
C GLY A 670 32.58 -7.04 -13.44
N GLY A 671 33.25 -6.54 -14.48
CA GLY A 671 34.28 -7.29 -15.21
C GLY A 671 33.73 -8.47 -16.01
N GLY A 672 33.11 -8.20 -17.15
CA GLY A 672 32.50 -9.21 -18.02
C GLY A 672 33.43 -10.40 -18.34
N GLY A 673 32.88 -11.61 -18.27
CA GLY A 673 33.48 -12.83 -18.84
C GLY A 673 34.80 -13.32 -18.25
N GLY A 674 35.07 -13.06 -16.96
CA GLY A 674 36.27 -13.56 -16.26
C GLY A 674 37.01 -12.53 -15.39
N GLY A 675 36.46 -11.32 -15.22
CA GLY A 675 37.12 -10.19 -14.55
C GLY A 675 36.65 -9.88 -13.12
N GLY A 676 35.93 -10.79 -12.45
CA GLY A 676 35.52 -10.62 -11.04
C GLY A 676 36.70 -10.43 -10.08
N GLU A 677 37.87 -10.98 -10.45
CA GLU A 677 39.15 -10.86 -9.73
C GLU A 677 39.52 -9.39 -9.43
N ARG A 678 39.28 -8.48 -10.40
CA ARG A 678 39.67 -7.05 -10.30
C ARG A 678 38.87 -6.26 -9.27
N VAL A 679 37.70 -6.76 -8.85
CA VAL A 679 36.85 -6.05 -7.87
C VAL A 679 37.43 -6.20 -6.46
N CYS A 680 38.02 -7.36 -6.15
CA CYS A 680 38.65 -7.64 -4.87
C CYS A 680 40.17 -7.39 -4.87
N GLU A 681 40.76 -7.12 -6.04
CA GLU A 681 42.15 -6.73 -6.18
C GLU A 681 42.43 -5.43 -5.41
N GLY A 682 43.33 -5.49 -4.41
CA GLY A 682 43.69 -4.35 -3.57
C GLY A 682 42.71 -4.02 -2.43
N VAL A 683 41.56 -4.71 -2.33
CA VAL A 683 40.60 -4.53 -1.22
C VAL A 683 41.13 -5.21 0.05
N ARG A 684 41.16 -4.48 1.17
CA ARG A 684 41.58 -5.00 2.48
C ARG A 684 40.40 -5.10 3.44
N CYS A 685 39.82 -6.29 3.55
CA CYS A 685 38.63 -6.56 4.38
C CYS A 685 38.90 -6.66 5.91
N GLY A 686 40.16 -6.55 6.36
CA GLY A 686 40.55 -6.78 7.75
C GLY A 686 40.88 -8.25 8.05
N ARG A 687 41.33 -8.55 9.26
CA ARG A 687 41.66 -9.94 9.67
C ARG A 687 40.39 -10.80 9.67
N GLY A 688 40.51 -12.02 9.15
CA GLY A 688 39.43 -13.00 9.20
C GLY A 688 38.27 -12.77 8.26
N ARG A 689 38.47 -11.93 7.26
CA ARG A 689 37.43 -11.55 6.30
C ARG A 689 37.96 -11.70 4.88
N GLU A 690 37.12 -12.27 4.04
CA GLU A 690 37.42 -12.48 2.63
C GLU A 690 36.53 -11.59 1.76
N CYS A 691 37.12 -11.03 0.70
CA CYS A 691 36.40 -10.19 -0.24
C CYS A 691 35.65 -11.06 -1.24
N VAL A 692 34.37 -10.77 -1.44
CA VAL A 692 33.54 -11.43 -2.45
C VAL A 692 32.95 -10.37 -3.39
N PRO A 693 33.13 -10.50 -4.72
CA PRO A 693 32.49 -9.61 -5.69
C PRO A 693 30.96 -9.70 -5.56
N LEU A 694 30.29 -8.55 -5.53
CA LEU A 694 28.84 -8.44 -5.44
C LEU A 694 28.37 -7.21 -6.24
N PRO A 695 28.11 -7.37 -7.56
CA PRO A 695 27.82 -6.24 -8.43
C PRO A 695 26.52 -5.56 -8.03
N SER A 696 26.57 -4.23 -7.90
CA SER A 696 25.44 -3.41 -7.48
C SER A 696 25.32 -2.17 -8.37
N THR A 697 24.10 -1.67 -8.54
CA THR A 697 23.83 -0.40 -9.24
C THR A 697 23.09 0.51 -8.26
N CYS A 698 23.69 1.63 -7.90
CA CYS A 698 23.15 2.59 -6.93
C CYS A 698 22.39 3.72 -7.64
N LEU A 699 21.36 4.26 -6.97
CA LEU A 699 20.59 5.42 -7.43
C LEU A 699 21.31 6.76 -7.17
N THR A 700 22.31 6.74 -6.30
CA THR A 700 23.08 7.93 -5.89
C THR A 700 24.13 8.33 -6.91
N LEU A 701 24.49 9.61 -6.87
CA LEU A 701 25.62 10.20 -7.58
C LEU A 701 26.99 9.79 -6.96
N PRO A 702 28.11 9.96 -7.70
CA PRO A 702 29.40 9.29 -7.46
C PRO A 702 30.13 9.67 -6.15
N SER A 703 29.63 10.62 -5.37
CA SER A 703 30.20 11.04 -4.08
C SER A 703 29.90 10.09 -2.90
N THR A 704 28.97 9.14 -3.08
CA THR A 704 28.61 8.13 -2.07
C THR A 704 29.18 6.76 -2.44
N PRO A 705 29.71 5.98 -1.48
CA PRO A 705 30.29 4.68 -1.79
C PRO A 705 29.21 3.71 -2.29
N CYS A 706 29.34 3.23 -3.53
CA CYS A 706 28.51 2.16 -4.09
C CYS A 706 29.31 0.85 -4.10
N PRO A 707 29.30 0.06 -3.01
CA PRO A 707 30.15 -1.12 -2.88
C PRO A 707 29.84 -2.15 -3.98
N GLN A 708 30.86 -2.54 -4.73
CA GLN A 708 30.81 -3.63 -5.71
C GLN A 708 31.29 -4.97 -5.14
N HIS A 709 31.63 -4.99 -3.85
CA HIS A 709 32.07 -6.17 -3.12
C HIS A 709 31.46 -6.18 -1.72
N THR A 710 31.51 -7.34 -1.08
CA THR A 710 31.21 -7.50 0.34
C THR A 710 32.36 -8.24 1.03
N CYS A 711 32.64 -7.86 2.27
CA CYS A 711 33.66 -8.50 3.10
C CYS A 711 32.96 -9.49 4.04
N VAL A 712 33.22 -10.78 3.87
CA VAL A 712 32.54 -11.86 4.60
C VAL A 712 33.46 -12.35 5.71
N ALA A 713 32.97 -12.38 6.96
CA ALA A 713 33.72 -12.98 8.06
C ALA A 713 33.77 -14.50 7.90
N VAL A 714 34.99 -15.04 7.92
CA VAL A 714 35.28 -16.48 7.84
C VAL A 714 35.91 -17.01 9.13
N ASP A 715 36.34 -16.10 10.03
CA ASP A 715 36.87 -16.44 11.34
C ASP A 715 35.75 -16.76 12.32
N GLY A 716 35.36 -18.04 12.40
CA GLY A 716 34.40 -18.56 13.38
C GLY A 716 33.46 -19.62 12.81
N GLU A 717 32.49 -20.05 13.61
CA GLU A 717 31.34 -20.79 13.06
C GLU A 717 30.50 -19.81 12.24
N CYS A 718 30.14 -20.15 10.99
CA CYS A 718 29.17 -19.42 10.16
C CYS A 718 27.72 -19.51 10.73
N ARG A 719 27.54 -19.35 12.04
CA ARG A 719 26.26 -19.32 12.75
C ARG A 719 25.84 -17.87 12.95
N GLY A 720 24.87 -17.42 12.16
CA GLY A 720 24.13 -16.18 12.43
C GLY A 720 24.42 -14.97 11.53
N GLU A 721 25.26 -15.10 10.50
CA GLU A 721 25.51 -14.06 9.49
C GLU A 721 24.73 -14.34 8.21
N GLY A 722 23.64 -13.59 8.01
CA GLY A 722 22.84 -13.59 6.78
C GLY A 722 21.96 -14.84 6.61
N THR A 723 20.65 -14.68 6.68
CA THR A 723 19.67 -15.73 6.37
C THR A 723 19.53 -15.99 4.87
N VAL A 724 20.34 -15.34 4.04
CA VAL A 724 20.24 -15.41 2.58
C VAL A 724 21.15 -16.54 2.11
N THR A 725 20.55 -17.54 1.46
CA THR A 725 21.27 -18.64 0.82
C THR A 725 22.14 -18.11 -0.31
N ALA A 726 23.15 -18.87 -0.72
CA ALA A 726 24.01 -18.50 -1.84
C ALA A 726 24.09 -19.62 -2.85
N CYS A 727 24.11 -19.29 -4.14
CA CYS A 727 24.32 -20.23 -5.23
C CYS A 727 25.71 -20.01 -5.83
N ASP A 728 26.49 -21.08 -5.98
CA ASP A 728 27.80 -21.01 -6.63
C ASP A 728 27.70 -21.10 -8.16
N SER A 729 28.82 -20.87 -8.85
CA SER A 729 28.94 -20.95 -10.31
C SER A 729 28.66 -22.33 -10.91
N THR A 730 28.63 -23.38 -10.09
CA THR A 730 28.32 -24.76 -10.51
C THR A 730 26.85 -25.13 -10.25
N GLY A 731 26.05 -24.24 -9.67
CA GLY A 731 24.65 -24.48 -9.31
C GLY A 731 24.47 -25.19 -7.97
N ARG A 732 25.50 -25.23 -7.12
CA ARG A 732 25.41 -25.79 -5.76
C ARG A 732 24.94 -24.73 -4.78
N GLN A 733 23.91 -25.08 -4.01
CA GLN A 733 23.32 -24.20 -3.00
C GLN A 733 24.03 -24.33 -1.65
N TYR A 734 24.32 -23.19 -1.04
CA TYR A 734 24.89 -23.04 0.29
C TYR A 734 23.89 -22.31 1.19
N SER A 735 23.87 -22.65 2.48
CA SER A 735 22.91 -22.05 3.43
C SER A 735 23.21 -20.59 3.76
N THR A 736 24.46 -20.15 3.64
CA THR A 736 24.88 -18.76 3.82
C THR A 736 26.07 -18.46 2.90
N LEU A 737 26.32 -17.17 2.65
CA LEU A 737 27.50 -16.73 1.91
C LEU A 737 28.82 -17.14 2.60
N CYS A 738 28.88 -17.08 3.94
CA CYS A 738 30.03 -17.55 4.72
C CYS A 738 30.36 -19.03 4.47
N ASN A 739 29.34 -19.89 4.34
CA ASN A 739 29.54 -21.31 4.03
C ASN A 739 30.07 -21.56 2.61
N LEU A 740 29.68 -20.71 1.66
CA LEU A 740 30.17 -20.76 0.29
C LEU A 740 31.66 -20.38 0.24
N VAL A 741 32.02 -19.26 0.86
CA VAL A 741 33.40 -18.76 0.90
C VAL A 741 34.34 -19.77 1.59
N ARG A 742 33.94 -20.31 2.73
CA ARG A 742 34.70 -21.32 3.46
C ARG A 742 34.87 -22.64 2.71
N ALA A 743 33.98 -22.92 1.75
CA ALA A 743 34.11 -24.07 0.86
C ALA A 743 35.03 -23.80 -0.35
N GLY A 744 35.60 -22.60 -0.49
CA GLY A 744 36.40 -22.19 -1.62
C GLY A 744 35.62 -22.09 -2.93
N ALA A 745 34.29 -21.99 -2.85
CA ALA A 745 33.42 -21.89 -4.02
C ALA A 745 33.29 -20.42 -4.49
N THR A 746 33.06 -20.23 -5.79
CA THR A 746 32.86 -18.91 -6.38
C THR A 746 31.38 -18.55 -6.40
N LEU A 747 31.03 -17.41 -5.83
CA LEU A 747 29.65 -16.93 -5.80
C LEU A 747 29.15 -16.69 -7.23
N ALA A 748 28.02 -17.32 -7.61
CA ALA A 748 27.27 -16.90 -8.79
C ALA A 748 26.32 -15.76 -8.41
N TYR A 749 25.44 -16.02 -7.45
CA TYR A 749 24.45 -15.04 -6.97
C TYR A 749 23.95 -15.38 -5.57
N LEU A 750 23.39 -14.37 -4.89
CA LEU A 750 22.68 -14.55 -3.62
C LEU A 750 21.24 -15.00 -3.90
N GLY A 751 20.73 -15.90 -3.07
CA GLY A 751 19.43 -16.54 -3.22
C GLY A 751 19.51 -18.06 -3.37
N PRO A 752 18.37 -18.76 -3.44
CA PRO A 752 18.32 -20.19 -3.73
C PRO A 752 18.72 -20.44 -5.18
N CYS A 753 19.32 -21.61 -5.47
CA CYS A 753 19.67 -21.94 -6.85
C CYS A 753 18.39 -22.16 -7.67
N ASN A 754 18.26 -21.46 -8.79
CA ASN A 754 17.11 -21.53 -9.68
C ASN A 754 17.35 -22.54 -10.82
N SER A 755 16.42 -23.47 -11.01
CA SER A 755 16.47 -24.51 -12.05
C SER A 755 15.76 -24.11 -13.35
N ARG A 756 15.05 -22.98 -13.39
CA ARG A 756 14.29 -22.49 -14.56
C ARG A 756 15.12 -21.62 -15.51
N CYS A 757 16.38 -21.40 -15.20
CA CYS A 757 17.31 -20.60 -15.96
C CYS A 757 18.57 -21.42 -16.26
N SER A 758 19.34 -21.00 -17.27
CA SER A 758 20.63 -21.64 -17.55
C SER A 758 21.69 -21.17 -16.53
N PRO A 759 22.35 -22.07 -15.78
CA PRO A 759 23.41 -21.71 -14.84
C PRO A 759 24.75 -21.42 -15.53
N THR A 760 24.88 -21.75 -16.82
CA THR A 760 26.08 -21.55 -17.63
C THR A 760 25.76 -20.76 -18.89
N GLY A 761 26.80 -20.21 -19.52
CA GLY A 761 26.68 -19.45 -20.76
C GLY A 761 26.41 -17.96 -20.51
N VAL A 762 27.34 -17.13 -20.95
CA VAL A 762 27.28 -15.68 -20.77
C VAL A 762 26.08 -15.07 -21.51
N VAL A 763 25.47 -14.04 -20.92
CA VAL A 763 24.32 -13.33 -21.50
C VAL A 763 24.50 -11.82 -21.35
N CYS A 764 23.93 -11.07 -22.29
CA CYS A 764 23.85 -9.63 -22.18
C CYS A 764 22.53 -9.26 -21.48
N GLY A 765 22.63 -8.58 -20.33
CA GLY A 765 21.48 -8.00 -19.66
C GLY A 765 21.03 -6.73 -20.37
N ARG A 766 19.74 -6.40 -20.28
CA ARG A 766 19.19 -5.13 -20.80
C ARG A 766 19.68 -3.90 -20.02
N ASP A 767 20.34 -4.11 -18.89
CA ASP A 767 21.10 -3.10 -18.16
C ASP A 767 22.46 -2.77 -18.80
N GLY A 768 22.82 -3.42 -19.91
CA GLY A 768 24.08 -3.24 -20.61
C GLY A 768 25.27 -3.91 -19.93
N ARG A 769 25.04 -4.87 -19.03
CA ARG A 769 26.10 -5.66 -18.38
C ARG A 769 26.14 -7.08 -18.92
N THR A 770 27.35 -7.60 -19.11
CA THR A 770 27.58 -9.02 -19.38
C THR A 770 27.51 -9.84 -18.09
N TRP A 771 26.56 -10.76 -18.01
CA TRP A 771 26.37 -11.67 -16.89
C TRP A 771 26.98 -13.05 -17.20
N ALA A 772 27.51 -13.74 -16.18
CA ALA A 772 28.15 -15.04 -16.35
C ALA A 772 27.16 -16.15 -16.73
N SER A 773 25.88 -15.97 -16.35
CA SER A 773 24.79 -16.87 -16.72
C SER A 773 23.44 -16.17 -16.71
N GLU A 774 22.47 -16.80 -17.36
CA GLU A 774 21.06 -16.38 -17.32
C GLU A 774 20.53 -16.35 -15.87
N CYS A 775 20.88 -17.36 -15.06
CA CYS A 775 20.49 -17.38 -13.65
C CYS A 775 21.07 -16.21 -12.86
N GLN A 776 22.31 -15.80 -13.15
CA GLN A 776 22.91 -14.66 -12.48
C GLN A 776 22.16 -13.36 -12.82
N ALA A 777 21.83 -13.13 -14.09
CA ALA A 777 21.05 -11.95 -14.50
C ALA A 777 19.67 -11.91 -13.80
N HIS A 778 18.93 -13.04 -13.81
CA HIS A 778 17.61 -13.13 -13.16
C HIS A 778 17.68 -12.94 -11.65
N ALA A 779 18.71 -13.49 -10.98
CA ALA A 779 18.91 -13.30 -9.54
C ALA A 779 19.15 -11.82 -9.18
N HIS A 780 19.75 -11.05 -10.10
CA HIS A 780 19.89 -9.60 -9.97
C HIS A 780 18.66 -8.81 -10.45
N ARG A 781 17.56 -9.48 -10.83
CA ARG A 781 16.32 -8.91 -11.39
C ARG A 781 16.53 -8.22 -12.74
N VAL A 782 17.57 -8.61 -13.47
CA VAL A 782 17.89 -8.03 -14.78
C VAL A 782 17.34 -8.91 -15.89
N PRO A 783 16.48 -8.36 -16.77
CA PRO A 783 15.98 -9.11 -17.92
C PRO A 783 17.11 -9.30 -18.95
N VAL A 784 17.22 -10.51 -19.49
CA VAL A 784 18.19 -10.86 -20.53
C VAL A 784 17.75 -10.27 -21.87
N ASP A 785 18.70 -9.66 -22.58
CA ASP A 785 18.49 -9.16 -23.94
C ASP A 785 18.80 -10.24 -24.97
N TYR A 786 20.04 -10.75 -24.98
CA TYR A 786 20.50 -11.80 -25.89
C TYR A 786 21.57 -12.70 -25.25
N ARG A 787 21.81 -13.85 -25.89
CA ARG A 787 22.89 -14.78 -25.51
C ARG A 787 24.24 -14.28 -26.03
N GLY A 788 25.30 -14.45 -25.24
CA GLY A 788 26.63 -13.90 -25.53
C GLY A 788 26.94 -12.65 -24.70
N PRO A 789 28.19 -12.16 -24.77
CA PRO A 789 28.57 -10.90 -24.11
C PRO A 789 27.91 -9.70 -24.79
N CYS A 790 27.78 -8.59 -24.07
CA CYS A 790 27.25 -7.36 -24.65
C CYS A 790 28.17 -6.81 -25.75
N ARG A 791 27.59 -6.43 -26.90
CA ARG A 791 28.32 -6.02 -28.12
C ARG A 791 27.68 -4.85 -28.87
N GLY A 792 26.49 -4.41 -28.49
CA GLY A 792 25.72 -3.42 -29.24
C GLY A 792 24.69 -2.71 -28.38
N VAL A 793 24.27 -1.54 -28.86
CA VAL A 793 23.16 -0.75 -28.31
C VAL A 793 22.09 -0.68 -29.37
N GLY A 794 20.86 -1.05 -29.04
CA GLY A 794 19.77 -0.93 -29.98
C GLY A 794 19.32 0.52 -30.16
N VAL A 795 19.18 0.96 -31.40
CA VAL A 795 18.65 2.29 -31.75
C VAL A 795 17.26 2.17 -32.34
N GLY A 796 16.36 3.05 -31.93
CA GLY A 796 14.98 3.09 -32.43
C GLY A 796 14.08 2.02 -31.83
N MET A 797 12.82 1.98 -32.28
CA MET A 797 11.82 0.96 -31.94
C MET A 797 11.58 0.05 -33.16
N GLY A 798 12.12 -1.18 -33.14
CA GLY A 798 12.05 -2.19 -34.21
C GLY A 798 12.73 -3.54 -33.88
N VAL A 799 12.84 -4.46 -34.85
CA VAL A 799 13.33 -5.86 -34.65
C VAL A 799 14.83 -6.05 -34.94
N ASP A 800 15.43 -5.25 -35.82
CA ASP A 800 16.83 -5.41 -36.26
C ASP A 800 17.75 -4.28 -35.72
N ARG A 801 17.81 -4.12 -34.40
CA ARG A 801 18.49 -2.98 -33.77
C ARG A 801 20.00 -3.16 -33.58
N CYS A 802 20.51 -4.39 -33.67
CA CYS A 802 21.91 -4.72 -33.46
C CYS A 802 22.40 -5.75 -34.49
N ALA A 803 23.54 -5.49 -35.12
CA ALA A 803 24.17 -6.43 -36.04
C ALA A 803 24.79 -7.62 -35.28
N ASN A 804 24.65 -8.84 -35.81
CA ASN A 804 25.30 -10.07 -35.31
C ASN A 804 24.96 -10.48 -33.86
N VAL A 805 23.81 -10.07 -33.32
CA VAL A 805 23.27 -10.61 -32.06
C VAL A 805 22.27 -11.72 -32.33
N THR A 806 22.20 -12.72 -31.44
CA THR A 806 21.19 -13.78 -31.52
C THR A 806 20.12 -13.55 -30.47
N CYS A 807 18.98 -13.03 -30.91
CA CYS A 807 17.86 -12.76 -30.03
C CYS A 807 17.10 -14.03 -29.63
N PRO A 808 16.58 -14.09 -28.38
CA PRO A 808 15.53 -15.05 -28.03
C PRO A 808 14.33 -14.85 -28.98
N LYS A 809 13.56 -15.92 -29.22
CA LYS A 809 12.32 -15.79 -30.00
C LYS A 809 11.44 -14.69 -29.38
N PRO A 810 10.91 -13.73 -30.16
CA PRO A 810 10.22 -12.57 -29.60
C PRO A 810 9.01 -13.00 -28.77
N SER A 811 8.99 -12.65 -27.49
CA SER A 811 7.84 -12.92 -26.62
C SER A 811 6.56 -12.25 -27.12
N HIS A 812 6.69 -11.12 -27.82
CA HIS A 812 5.56 -10.40 -28.41
C HIS A 812 4.90 -11.10 -29.61
N GLN A 813 5.61 -12.02 -30.30
CA GLN A 813 5.01 -12.80 -31.40
C GLN A 813 4.09 -13.94 -30.90
N GLN A 814 3.86 -14.04 -29.59
CA GLN A 814 2.84 -14.91 -29.02
C GLN A 814 1.45 -14.32 -29.29
N SER A 815 0.53 -15.12 -29.83
CA SER A 815 -0.85 -14.70 -30.13
C SER A 815 -1.66 -14.25 -28.91
N THR A 816 -1.13 -14.44 -27.70
CA THR A 816 -1.77 -14.13 -26.42
C THR A 816 -1.16 -12.91 -25.71
N CYS A 817 -0.26 -12.18 -26.37
CA CYS A 817 0.39 -11.03 -25.76
C CYS A 817 -0.54 -9.80 -25.73
N VAL A 818 -0.85 -9.30 -24.53
CA VAL A 818 -1.76 -8.16 -24.30
C VAL A 818 -1.01 -6.82 -24.20
N GLY A 819 0.22 -6.85 -23.71
CA GLY A 819 1.04 -5.65 -23.49
C GLY A 819 2.47 -5.86 -23.98
N VAL A 820 3.01 -4.85 -24.65
CA VAL A 820 4.37 -4.86 -25.21
C VAL A 820 5.15 -3.72 -24.62
N VAL A 821 6.24 -4.03 -23.91
CA VAL A 821 7.18 -3.01 -23.45
C VAL A 821 8.35 -3.01 -24.41
N ASP A 822 8.72 -1.82 -24.88
CA ASP A 822 9.85 -1.63 -25.78
C ASP A 822 10.59 -0.34 -25.44
N GLU A 823 11.93 -0.38 -25.48
CA GLU A 823 12.80 0.72 -25.06
C GLU A 823 14.05 0.83 -25.96
N PRO A 824 14.50 2.05 -26.29
CA PRO A 824 15.82 2.29 -26.86
C PRO A 824 16.92 1.73 -25.97
N GLY A 825 17.96 1.18 -26.59
CA GLY A 825 19.07 0.51 -25.92
C GLY A 825 19.01 -1.01 -25.99
N TRP A 826 17.81 -1.60 -26.11
CA TRP A 826 17.66 -3.05 -26.24
C TRP A 826 17.95 -3.50 -27.67
N CYS A 827 18.75 -4.54 -27.83
CA CYS A 827 19.00 -5.14 -29.13
C CYS A 827 17.84 -6.04 -29.58
N CYS A 828 17.21 -6.75 -28.64
CA CYS A 828 16.12 -7.65 -28.93
C CYS A 828 14.78 -6.97 -28.62
N GLY A 829 13.79 -7.20 -29.50
CA GLY A 829 12.51 -6.50 -29.50
C GLY A 829 11.68 -6.61 -28.20
N GLY A 830 10.48 -6.03 -28.25
CA GLY A 830 9.64 -5.84 -27.08
C GLY A 830 9.35 -7.10 -26.24
N VAL A 831 9.25 -6.91 -24.94
CA VAL A 831 8.89 -7.94 -23.97
C VAL A 831 7.38 -7.96 -23.76
N CYS A 832 6.81 -9.17 -23.72
CA CYS A 832 5.40 -9.34 -23.40
C CYS A 832 5.16 -9.17 -21.90
N GLY A 833 4.29 -8.24 -21.53
CA GLY A 833 3.94 -7.94 -20.15
C GLY A 833 3.60 -6.46 -19.94
N GLY A 834 3.47 -6.08 -18.68
CA GLY A 834 3.30 -4.69 -18.27
C GLY A 834 4.63 -4.01 -17.97
N GLY A 835 4.70 -2.69 -18.14
CA GLY A 835 5.89 -1.92 -17.82
C GLY A 835 5.58 -0.62 -17.08
N VAL A 836 6.50 -0.17 -16.23
CA VAL A 836 6.39 1.06 -15.45
C VAL A 836 7.70 1.84 -15.61
N ARG A 837 7.62 3.06 -16.15
CA ARG A 837 8.72 4.04 -16.08
C ARG A 837 8.59 4.81 -14.79
N VAL A 838 9.65 4.88 -14.00
CA VAL A 838 9.70 5.54 -12.69
C VAL A 838 10.86 6.53 -12.66
N ALA A 839 10.55 7.79 -12.36
CA ALA A 839 11.55 8.82 -12.10
C ALA A 839 11.69 9.07 -10.60
N TRP A 840 12.89 9.44 -10.18
CA TRP A 840 13.23 9.80 -8.82
C TRP A 840 13.90 11.17 -8.77
N SER A 841 13.81 11.86 -7.63
CA SER A 841 14.59 13.07 -7.37
C SER A 841 15.99 12.68 -6.94
N VAL A 842 16.99 13.10 -7.70
CA VAL A 842 18.41 12.87 -7.37
C VAL A 842 18.73 13.56 -6.05
N ARG A 843 18.22 14.77 -5.85
CA ARG A 843 18.43 15.54 -4.62
C ARG A 843 17.84 14.87 -3.38
N ALA A 844 16.63 14.30 -3.50
CA ALA A 844 16.02 13.54 -2.41
C ALA A 844 16.84 12.28 -2.08
N VAL A 845 17.37 11.60 -3.09
CA VAL A 845 18.21 10.40 -2.93
C VAL A 845 19.53 10.74 -2.22
N GLU A 846 20.17 11.87 -2.56
CA GLU A 846 21.38 12.33 -1.88
C GLU A 846 21.13 12.68 -0.41
N VAL A 847 20.05 13.42 -0.13
CA VAL A 847 19.64 13.76 1.25
C VAL A 847 19.35 12.49 2.06
N ALA A 848 18.66 11.52 1.47
CA ALA A 848 18.41 10.23 2.07
C ALA A 848 19.72 9.47 2.35
N ALA A 849 20.64 9.43 1.38
CA ALA A 849 21.91 8.72 1.49
C ALA A 849 22.79 9.21 2.64
N VAL A 850 22.78 10.51 2.95
CA VAL A 850 23.51 11.09 4.10
C VAL A 850 22.97 10.57 5.44
N ALA A 851 21.66 10.33 5.54
CA ALA A 851 21.04 9.84 6.77
C ALA A 851 21.20 8.32 6.96
N LEU A 852 21.58 7.59 5.90
CA LEU A 852 21.75 6.14 5.93
C LEU A 852 23.09 5.71 6.55
N PRO A 853 23.17 4.53 7.18
CA PRO A 853 24.46 3.95 7.58
C PRO A 853 25.35 3.71 6.36
N ALA A 854 26.68 3.83 6.52
CA ALA A 854 27.68 3.71 5.45
C ALA A 854 27.65 2.39 4.64
N HIS A 855 26.96 1.36 5.14
CA HIS A 855 26.80 0.06 4.47
C HIS A 855 25.45 -0.12 3.75
N HIS A 856 24.55 0.87 3.81
CA HIS A 856 23.22 0.81 3.20
C HIS A 856 23.16 1.72 1.98
N ALA A 857 23.52 1.17 0.81
CA ALA A 857 23.36 1.86 -0.46
C ALA A 857 21.93 1.71 -0.98
N LEU A 858 21.38 2.78 -1.57
CA LEU A 858 20.10 2.74 -2.29
C LEU A 858 20.32 2.13 -3.67
N THR A 859 20.09 0.83 -3.80
CA THR A 859 20.35 0.08 -5.04
C THR A 859 19.08 -0.16 -5.87
N VAL A 860 19.26 -0.30 -7.18
CA VAL A 860 18.20 -0.72 -8.12
C VAL A 860 17.62 -2.07 -7.71
N HIS A 861 18.46 -3.00 -7.26
CA HIS A 861 18.01 -4.32 -6.80
C HIS A 861 17.06 -4.21 -5.59
N ALA A 862 17.42 -3.41 -4.58
CA ALA A 862 16.57 -3.19 -3.40
C ALA A 862 15.24 -2.50 -3.76
N LEU A 863 15.25 -1.64 -4.78
CA LEU A 863 14.04 -1.00 -5.29
C LEU A 863 13.15 -1.99 -6.05
N LEU A 864 13.71 -2.82 -6.93
CA LEU A 864 12.97 -3.89 -7.61
C LEU A 864 12.41 -4.91 -6.60
N ASP A 865 13.11 -5.18 -5.49
CA ASP A 865 12.61 -5.95 -4.35
C ASP A 865 11.40 -5.31 -3.68
N ALA A 866 11.37 -3.98 -3.58
CA ALA A 866 10.22 -3.25 -3.09
C ALA A 866 9.01 -3.44 -4.02
N PHE A 867 9.20 -3.27 -5.32
CA PHE A 867 8.15 -3.48 -6.31
C PHE A 867 7.66 -4.93 -6.33
N ALA A 868 8.56 -5.92 -6.22
CA ALA A 868 8.19 -7.34 -6.14
C ALA A 868 7.32 -7.68 -4.93
N ARG A 869 7.50 -6.99 -3.80
CA ARG A 869 6.62 -7.15 -2.62
C ARG A 869 5.24 -6.54 -2.81
N GLU A 870 5.12 -5.52 -3.66
CA GLU A 870 3.84 -4.89 -3.97
C GLU A 870 3.01 -5.73 -4.94
N VAL A 871 3.62 -6.55 -5.81
CA VAL A 871 2.90 -7.43 -6.76
C VAL A 871 2.03 -8.46 -6.04
N GLN A 872 0.77 -8.58 -6.45
CA GLN A 872 -0.23 -9.42 -5.79
C GLN A 872 -0.48 -10.77 -6.48
N VAL A 873 -0.02 -10.94 -7.71
CA VAL A 873 -0.26 -12.12 -8.56
C VAL A 873 1.02 -12.97 -8.62
N SER A 874 0.93 -14.25 -8.27
CA SER A 874 2.10 -15.15 -8.20
C SER A 874 2.70 -15.55 -9.53
N GLU A 875 1.93 -15.42 -10.58
CA GLU A 875 2.30 -15.74 -11.95
C GLU A 875 3.01 -14.56 -12.64
N CYS A 876 3.13 -13.40 -11.98
CA CYS A 876 3.83 -12.22 -12.47
C CYS A 876 5.17 -12.03 -11.75
N GLY A 877 6.25 -11.99 -12.53
CA GLY A 877 7.61 -11.71 -12.06
C GLY A 877 7.98 -10.25 -12.25
N VAL A 878 8.89 -9.75 -11.42
CA VAL A 878 9.42 -8.38 -11.49
C VAL A 878 10.86 -8.41 -11.95
N SER A 879 11.19 -7.61 -12.96
CA SER A 879 12.57 -7.34 -13.38
C SER A 879 12.70 -5.88 -13.81
N GLY A 880 13.92 -5.37 -14.02
CA GLY A 880 14.08 -3.98 -14.43
C GLY A 880 15.52 -3.48 -14.45
N HIS A 881 15.70 -2.25 -14.91
CA HIS A 881 17.00 -1.55 -14.97
C HIS A 881 16.80 -0.04 -15.21
N ILE A 882 17.87 0.74 -15.07
CA ILE A 882 17.87 2.16 -15.43
C ILE A 882 18.07 2.28 -16.95
N THR A 883 17.13 2.90 -17.65
CA THR A 883 17.15 3.08 -19.11
C THR A 883 18.20 4.11 -19.53
N LEU A 884 18.52 4.19 -20.83
CA LEU A 884 19.46 5.19 -21.36
C LEU A 884 19.02 6.63 -21.08
N HIS A 885 17.71 6.88 -20.94
CA HIS A 885 17.14 8.17 -20.57
C HIS A 885 17.21 8.49 -19.07
N GLY A 886 17.77 7.59 -18.25
CA GLY A 886 18.05 7.85 -16.83
C GLY A 886 16.87 7.61 -15.88
N HIS A 887 15.78 7.00 -16.33
CA HIS A 887 14.66 6.57 -15.47
C HIS A 887 14.70 5.06 -15.23
N LEU A 888 14.03 4.59 -14.18
CA LEU A 888 13.93 3.17 -13.86
C LEU A 888 12.78 2.57 -14.66
N LEU A 889 13.07 1.54 -15.45
CA LEU A 889 12.04 0.70 -16.04
C LEU A 889 11.83 -0.55 -15.18
N VAL A 890 10.61 -0.75 -14.72
CA VAL A 890 10.16 -1.96 -14.02
C VAL A 890 9.27 -2.75 -14.97
N LEU A 891 9.60 -4.00 -15.20
CA LEU A 891 8.86 -4.95 -16.04
C LEU A 891 8.10 -5.92 -15.14
N ILE A 892 6.81 -6.09 -15.43
CA ILE A 892 5.93 -7.09 -14.81
C ILE A 892 5.57 -8.11 -15.88
N THR A 893 6.27 -9.24 -15.86
CA THR A 893 6.20 -10.25 -16.93
C THR A 893 5.62 -11.56 -16.44
N PRO A 894 4.84 -12.27 -17.26
CA PRO A 894 4.33 -13.59 -16.91
C PRO A 894 5.48 -14.60 -16.78
N ILE A 895 5.43 -15.45 -15.75
CA ILE A 895 6.39 -16.52 -15.49
C ILE A 895 6.04 -17.83 -16.21
N PRO A 896 4.76 -18.26 -16.30
CA PRO A 896 4.41 -19.52 -16.97
C PRO A 896 4.61 -19.43 -18.48
N THR A 897 5.25 -20.45 -19.06
CA THR A 897 5.38 -20.65 -20.51
C THR A 897 4.76 -22.00 -20.91
N PRO A 898 3.75 -22.05 -21.81
CA PRO A 898 3.07 -20.93 -22.48
C PRO A 898 2.20 -20.10 -21.53
N THR A 899 2.07 -18.81 -21.82
CA THR A 899 1.32 -17.87 -20.97
C THR A 899 -0.16 -17.81 -21.36
N PRO A 900 -1.11 -18.09 -20.43
CA PRO A 900 -2.53 -17.84 -20.67
C PRO A 900 -2.83 -16.33 -20.84
N PRO A 901 -3.73 -15.93 -21.76
CA PRO A 901 -4.06 -14.51 -22.00
C PRO A 901 -4.45 -13.75 -20.72
N LEU A 902 -5.25 -14.38 -19.85
CA LEU A 902 -5.70 -13.79 -18.59
C LEU A 902 -4.55 -13.49 -17.62
N ILE A 903 -3.49 -14.32 -17.63
CA ILE A 903 -2.29 -14.08 -16.81
C ILE A 903 -1.47 -12.92 -17.40
N ALA A 904 -1.36 -12.84 -18.73
CA ALA A 904 -0.70 -11.72 -19.39
C ALA A 904 -1.42 -10.40 -19.09
N GLU A 905 -2.75 -10.38 -19.19
CA GLU A 905 -3.58 -9.23 -18.83
C GLU A 905 -3.42 -8.86 -17.35
N ALA A 906 -3.42 -9.84 -16.44
CA ALA A 906 -3.20 -9.61 -15.02
C ALA A 906 -1.84 -8.93 -14.73
N CYS A 907 -0.77 -9.33 -15.41
CA CYS A 907 0.54 -8.69 -15.26
C CYS A 907 0.57 -7.26 -15.80
N VAL A 908 -0.17 -6.97 -16.89
CA VAL A 908 -0.34 -5.61 -17.40
C VAL A 908 -1.09 -4.73 -16.40
N VAL A 909 -2.21 -5.21 -15.86
CA VAL A 909 -2.99 -4.45 -14.87
C VAL A 909 -2.22 -4.27 -13.56
N GLU A 910 -1.40 -5.25 -13.13
CA GLU A 910 -0.49 -5.07 -11.99
C GLU A 910 0.53 -3.96 -12.25
N ALA A 911 1.10 -3.86 -13.45
CA ALA A 911 2.01 -2.75 -13.80
C ALA A 911 1.31 -1.39 -13.71
N GLU A 912 0.10 -1.27 -14.25
CA GLU A 912 -0.70 -0.03 -14.14
C GLU A 912 -1.04 0.32 -12.69
N ARG A 913 -1.39 -0.69 -11.87
CA ARG A 913 -1.60 -0.51 -10.43
C ARG A 913 -0.35 0.06 -9.75
N LEU A 914 0.83 -0.46 -10.08
CA LEU A 914 2.09 0.03 -9.51
C LEU A 914 2.40 1.49 -9.89
N VAL A 915 1.98 1.96 -11.08
CA VAL A 915 2.02 3.40 -11.42
C VAL A 915 1.23 4.20 -10.39
N GLY A 916 0.02 3.75 -10.07
CA GLY A 916 -0.83 4.36 -9.06
C GLY A 916 -0.24 4.33 -7.66
N VAL A 917 0.40 3.23 -7.26
CA VAL A 917 1.08 3.07 -5.96
C VAL A 917 2.21 4.09 -5.80
N VAL A 918 3.01 4.31 -6.85
CA VAL A 918 4.08 5.32 -6.85
C VAL A 918 3.52 6.74 -6.77
N ARG A 919 2.53 7.08 -7.62
CA ARG A 919 1.90 8.42 -7.66
C ARG A 919 1.16 8.77 -6.37
N ALA A 920 0.51 7.78 -5.75
CA ALA A 920 -0.13 7.93 -4.45
C ALA A 920 0.88 8.05 -3.31
N ARG A 921 2.17 7.81 -3.55
CA ARG A 921 3.24 7.71 -2.53
C ARG A 921 2.88 6.76 -1.39
N SER A 922 2.47 5.53 -1.74
CA SER A 922 2.09 4.50 -0.77
C SER A 922 3.12 4.40 0.37
N PRO A 923 2.70 4.47 1.64
CA PRO A 923 3.59 4.29 2.79
C PRO A 923 4.32 2.94 2.80
N ARG A 924 3.78 1.90 2.15
CA ARG A 924 4.40 0.56 2.04
C ARG A 924 5.62 0.57 1.14
N LEU A 925 5.46 1.17 -0.04
CA LEU A 925 6.56 1.32 -1.01
C LEU A 925 7.58 2.35 -0.52
N MET A 926 7.10 3.50 -0.02
CA MET A 926 7.96 4.59 0.46
C MET A 926 8.72 4.24 1.73
N ALA A 927 8.35 3.21 2.48
CA ALA A 927 9.18 2.71 3.57
C ALA A 927 10.47 2.02 3.07
N THR A 928 10.54 1.61 1.82
CA THR A 928 11.77 1.01 1.28
C THR A 928 12.77 2.07 0.80
N LEU A 929 12.32 3.31 0.60
CA LEU A 929 13.12 4.44 0.13
C LEU A 929 12.97 5.62 1.09
N PRO A 930 14.02 6.00 1.85
CA PRO A 930 13.93 7.17 2.73
C PRO A 930 13.58 8.42 1.91
N ALA A 931 12.84 9.37 2.51
CA ALA A 931 12.51 10.67 1.92
C ALA A 931 11.64 10.68 0.64
N SER A 932 10.86 9.63 0.36
CA SER A 932 9.89 9.62 -0.75
C SER A 932 10.50 9.97 -2.11
N THR A 933 11.63 9.33 -2.42
CA THR A 933 12.47 9.69 -3.56
C THR A 933 11.83 9.47 -4.93
N LEU A 934 10.82 8.61 -5.04
CA LEU A 934 10.08 8.41 -6.29
C LEU A 934 9.06 9.52 -6.47
N ILE A 935 9.15 10.24 -7.58
CA ILE A 935 8.39 11.48 -7.81
C ILE A 935 7.37 11.35 -8.94
N LEU A 936 7.61 10.47 -9.92
CA LEU A 936 6.74 10.31 -11.08
C LEU A 936 6.78 8.87 -11.58
N ALA A 937 5.64 8.39 -12.08
CA ALA A 937 5.54 7.10 -12.77
C ALA A 937 4.57 7.14 -13.95
N LEU A 938 4.84 6.34 -14.98
CA LEU A 938 4.02 6.17 -16.18
C LEU A 938 3.98 4.71 -16.64
N PRO A 939 2.89 4.25 -17.26
CA PRO A 939 2.89 3.00 -18.01
C PRO A 939 3.97 3.02 -19.12
N ALA A 940 4.61 1.88 -19.36
CA ALA A 940 5.64 1.72 -20.38
C ALA A 940 5.23 0.74 -21.50
N HIS A 941 4.13 0.01 -21.31
CA HIS A 941 3.60 -0.90 -22.31
C HIS A 941 2.65 -0.20 -23.29
N GLN A 942 2.60 -0.73 -24.50
CA GLN A 942 1.53 -0.47 -25.45
C GLN A 942 0.55 -1.64 -25.39
N ASN A 943 -0.75 -1.35 -25.31
CA ASN A 943 -1.78 -2.37 -25.37
C ASN A 943 -1.87 -2.88 -26.82
N SER A 944 -1.86 -4.20 -27.02
CA SER A 944 -1.99 -4.82 -28.34
C SER A 944 -3.42 -4.78 -28.91
N ALA A 945 -4.36 -4.18 -28.17
CA ALA A 945 -5.71 -3.88 -28.64
C ALA A 945 -5.81 -2.40 -29.06
N GLY A 946 -5.53 -2.15 -30.34
CA GLY A 946 -6.08 -1.03 -31.10
C GLY A 946 -7.30 -1.50 -31.87
#